data_AF-A0A6A1UR06-F1
#
_entry.id   AF-A0A6A1UR06-F1
#
_cell.length_a   1.000
_cell.length_b   1.000
_cell.length_c   1.000
_cell.angle_alpha   90.00
_cell.angle_beta   90.00
_cell.angle_gamma   90.00
#
_symmetry.space_group_name_H-M   'P 1'
#
loop_
_entity.id
_entity.type
_entity.pdbx_description
1 polymer ?
#
loop_
_entity_poly.entity_id
_entity_poly.type
_entity_poly.pdbx_seq_one_letter_code
_entity_poly.pdbx_strand_id
1 'polypeptide(L)'
;MYNCSILHLIECPVGTYKDVEGSDEHLCTPCSLDLLPNRANFIYVRGGVSQPACPYKCISDKYRMPSCYTPLEELIYTFGGIWPFALLLSCILVLLSLLLNTLRIKVVGSSSYHRENSIDHHSHHHFPYLLSLSEVRGARADETQSHVHRMYFMGPNTFREPWHLPYSPPNAIIEIVYEDAFNRFIDEINSVAAYDWWEGSVHIILSVIAYPCAWSWKQWRRRYKIHRLQEYVKSEYDHSCLRSCRSRALYKGMKVGATPDLMVAYIDFFLGGDEKRLDMVSIIQKRFPMCIVFGGDGSYMSPYNLHSDTLLTNLLGQHVPATVWTRLVAGLNAHLRTVRHGSIRSALIPVINWINSHANPQLDFHGVRIELGWFQATASGYYQLGLLVAVGDYCFHNMHPPDLLDRNINESPRQKVACPRKSLTQQPWACTSHALPLKRITGGINGGLINNTTVKFLDFKRDFAFPLYILLHNSRPVGRQDSLQLLITIMILSDLAVTLLLLIQFYWISLGAFLAVLLILPLSLLSPFPAGLNALFSKEPRRVSLARIYALWNATSLSNIAVAFICGIVHYGFSAFQPPDKPSALNIRRDDDIWWLLPTILLLFKSIEARFVNWHIANLEIEDFSLFCPDPDAFWAHEPSS
;
A
#
# COMPACT_ATOMS: atom_id res chain seq x y z
N MET A 1 42.40 86.33 -22.53
CA MET A 1 41.37 85.89 -23.48
C MET A 1 41.96 84.78 -24.34
N TYR A 2 41.76 83.53 -23.95
CA TYR A 2 41.68 82.37 -24.85
C TYR A 2 40.75 81.39 -24.16
N ASN A 3 39.53 81.32 -24.70
CA ASN A 3 38.41 80.58 -24.14
C ASN A 3 38.74 79.09 -24.11
N CYS A 4 38.54 78.51 -22.93
CA CYS A 4 38.49 77.07 -22.72
C CYS A 4 37.23 76.54 -23.42
N SER A 5 37.31 76.17 -24.69
CA SER A 5 36.25 75.44 -25.39
C SER A 5 36.35 73.96 -25.00
N ILE A 6 35.87 73.64 -23.79
CA ILE A 6 35.52 72.27 -23.44
C ILE A 6 34.33 71.90 -24.33
N LEU A 7 34.61 71.23 -25.45
CA LEU A 7 33.59 70.67 -26.33
C LEU A 7 32.88 69.55 -25.53
N HIS A 8 31.79 69.88 -24.85
CA HIS A 8 30.92 68.90 -24.23
C HIS A 8 30.22 68.12 -25.36
N LEU A 9 30.82 67.01 -25.80
CA LEU A 9 30.11 65.97 -26.52
C LEU A 9 29.06 65.39 -25.55
N ILE A 10 27.79 65.65 -25.83
CA ILE A 10 26.69 65.08 -25.05
C ILE A 10 26.64 63.58 -25.37
N GLU A 11 26.69 62.76 -24.33
CA GLU A 11 26.62 61.30 -24.44
C GLU A 11 25.19 60.86 -24.77
N CYS A 12 25.03 59.90 -25.68
CA CYS A 12 23.74 59.32 -26.01
C CYS A 12 23.16 58.50 -24.84
N PRO A 13 21.83 58.44 -24.68
CA PRO A 13 21.19 57.67 -23.61
C PRO A 13 21.43 56.15 -23.77
N VAL A 14 21.37 55.41 -22.65
CA VAL A 14 21.59 53.96 -22.62
C VAL A 14 20.62 53.24 -23.57
N GLY A 15 21.15 52.32 -24.39
CA GLY A 15 20.36 51.62 -25.42
C GLY A 15 20.28 52.37 -26.75
N THR A 16 21.11 53.39 -26.96
CA THR A 16 21.30 54.06 -28.25
C THR A 16 22.79 54.13 -28.63
N TYR A 17 23.10 54.22 -29.92
CA TYR A 17 24.46 54.38 -30.45
C TYR A 17 24.52 55.55 -31.45
N LYS A 18 25.73 56.07 -31.67
CA LYS A 18 26.00 57.20 -32.57
C LYS A 18 27.29 56.97 -33.35
N ASP A 19 27.16 56.85 -34.67
CA ASP A 19 28.24 56.55 -35.61
C ASP A 19 28.86 57.79 -36.28
N VAL A 20 28.26 58.97 -36.10
CA VAL A 20 28.70 60.25 -36.68
C VAL A 20 29.14 61.25 -35.59
N GLU A 21 30.23 61.97 -35.83
CA GLU A 21 30.72 63.02 -34.92
C GLU A 21 29.75 64.23 -34.87
N GLY A 22 29.36 64.65 -33.66
CA GLY A 22 28.49 65.81 -33.45
C GLY A 22 27.94 65.85 -32.02
N SER A 23 27.35 66.96 -31.60
CA SER A 23 26.76 67.13 -30.26
C SER A 23 25.24 66.92 -30.20
N ASP A 24 24.57 66.81 -31.35
CA ASP A 24 23.10 66.77 -31.39
C ASP A 24 22.53 65.42 -30.95
N GLU A 25 21.44 65.46 -30.18
CA GLU A 25 20.72 64.30 -29.61
C GLU A 25 20.00 63.48 -30.69
N HIS A 26 19.56 64.11 -31.78
CA HIS A 26 18.90 63.45 -32.92
C HIS A 26 19.80 62.48 -33.70
N LEU A 27 21.11 62.50 -33.45
CA LEU A 27 22.08 61.59 -34.05
C LEU A 27 22.18 60.24 -33.30
N CYS A 28 21.51 60.09 -32.16
CA CYS A 28 21.46 58.84 -31.41
C CYS A 28 20.40 57.90 -31.99
N THR A 29 20.82 56.72 -32.45
CA THR A 29 19.93 55.69 -33.00
C THR A 29 19.71 54.56 -32.01
N PRO A 30 18.49 54.00 -31.90
CA PRO A 30 18.22 52.91 -30.96
C PRO A 30 18.94 51.62 -31.36
N CYS A 31 19.53 50.93 -30.39
CA CYS A 31 20.15 49.62 -30.62
C CYS A 31 19.07 48.58 -30.92
N SER A 32 19.34 47.63 -31.82
CA SER A 32 18.39 46.56 -32.12
C SER A 32 18.14 45.68 -30.90
N LEU A 33 16.87 45.48 -30.56
CA LEU A 33 16.45 44.56 -29.50
C LEU A 33 16.68 43.09 -29.89
N ASP A 34 16.81 42.77 -31.18
CA ASP A 34 17.08 41.40 -31.65
C ASP A 34 18.49 40.91 -31.29
N LEU A 35 19.41 41.84 -31.01
CA LEU A 35 20.79 41.55 -30.60
C LEU A 35 20.94 41.46 -29.07
N LEU A 36 19.90 41.83 -28.32
CA LEU A 36 19.90 41.81 -26.86
C LEU A 36 19.31 40.49 -26.35
N PRO A 37 20.07 39.68 -25.58
CA PRO A 37 19.52 38.49 -24.96
C PRO A 37 18.35 38.82 -24.01
N ASN A 38 17.34 37.96 -23.95
CA ASN A 38 16.09 38.21 -23.22
C ASN A 38 16.29 38.52 -21.72
N ARG A 39 17.37 38.02 -21.10
CA ARG A 39 17.75 38.28 -19.69
C ARG A 39 18.92 39.26 -19.53
N ALA A 40 19.08 40.20 -20.46
CA ALA A 40 20.11 41.23 -20.45
C ALA A 40 19.53 42.66 -20.45
N ASN A 41 20.28 43.59 -19.88
CA ASN A 41 20.02 45.03 -19.97
C ASN A 41 21.25 45.73 -20.57
N PHE A 42 21.02 46.76 -21.38
CA PHE A 42 22.10 47.63 -21.84
C PHE A 42 22.78 48.33 -20.67
N ILE A 43 24.11 48.46 -20.75
CA ILE A 43 24.91 49.12 -19.71
C ILE A 43 25.37 50.51 -20.19
N TYR A 44 25.53 51.42 -19.23
CA TYR A 44 26.16 52.70 -19.49
C TYR A 44 27.67 52.50 -19.70
N VAL A 45 28.20 53.10 -20.78
CA VAL A 45 29.62 53.17 -21.08
C VAL A 45 30.02 54.63 -21.21
N ARG A 46 31.08 55.01 -20.48
CA ARG A 46 31.62 56.37 -20.47
C ARG A 46 32.12 56.74 -21.86
N GLY A 47 31.66 57.87 -22.40
CA GLY A 47 31.96 58.31 -23.76
C GLY A 47 30.96 57.84 -24.84
N GLY A 48 29.90 57.12 -24.48
CA GLY A 48 28.88 56.65 -25.42
C GLY A 48 29.31 55.46 -26.28
N VAL A 49 28.40 54.98 -27.15
CA VAL A 49 28.61 53.80 -28.00
C VAL A 49 28.61 54.23 -29.47
N SER A 50 29.66 53.84 -30.22
CA SER A 50 29.81 54.20 -31.64
C SER A 50 29.39 53.12 -32.63
N GLN A 51 29.08 51.90 -32.15
CA GLN A 51 28.71 50.75 -32.96
C GLN A 51 27.26 50.32 -32.69
N PRO A 52 26.57 49.72 -33.68
CA PRO A 52 25.19 49.22 -33.51
C PRO A 52 25.07 48.08 -32.48
N ALA A 53 26.18 47.39 -32.17
CA ALA A 53 26.25 46.36 -31.15
C ALA A 53 26.48 46.98 -29.76
N CYS A 54 25.39 47.31 -29.07
CA CYS A 54 25.47 48.00 -27.79
C CYS A 54 25.87 47.05 -26.64
N PRO A 55 26.76 47.49 -25.74
CA PRO A 55 27.22 46.68 -24.63
C PRO A 55 26.07 46.42 -23.65
N TYR A 56 25.96 45.17 -23.23
CA TYR A 56 24.93 44.71 -22.30
C TYR A 56 25.54 43.88 -21.18
N LYS A 57 24.80 43.76 -20.08
CA LYS A 57 25.09 42.84 -18.97
C LYS A 57 23.82 42.09 -18.61
N CYS A 58 23.96 40.84 -18.18
CA CYS A 58 22.81 40.09 -17.67
C CYS A 58 22.19 40.77 -16.44
N ILE A 59 20.88 40.59 -16.26
CA ILE A 59 20.10 41.21 -15.16
C ILE A 59 20.67 40.85 -13.77
N SER A 60 21.27 39.67 -13.65
CA SER A 60 21.93 39.18 -12.44
C SER A 60 23.22 38.45 -12.81
N ASP A 61 24.19 38.47 -11.90
CA ASP A 61 25.44 37.69 -12.02
C ASP A 61 25.19 36.17 -11.99
N LYS A 62 23.95 35.71 -11.71
CA LYS A 62 23.53 34.31 -11.80
C LYS A 62 23.50 33.77 -13.24
N TYR A 63 23.35 34.65 -14.24
CA TYR A 63 23.29 34.27 -15.65
C TYR A 63 24.65 34.45 -16.32
N ARG A 64 25.00 33.55 -17.25
CA ARG A 64 26.31 33.58 -17.93
C ARG A 64 26.24 34.27 -19.28
N MET A 65 27.13 35.24 -19.51
CA MET A 65 27.34 35.85 -20.83
C MET A 65 27.96 34.83 -21.81
N PRO A 66 27.67 34.93 -23.13
CA PRO A 66 26.98 36.03 -23.80
C PRO A 66 25.44 35.94 -23.79
N SER A 67 24.84 34.75 -23.85
CA SER A 67 23.37 34.60 -24.04
C SER A 67 22.52 34.78 -22.77
N CYS A 68 23.14 35.02 -21.60
CA CYS A 68 22.46 35.13 -20.31
C CYS A 68 21.60 33.91 -19.95
N TYR A 69 22.11 32.72 -20.28
CA TYR A 69 21.48 31.45 -19.94
C TYR A 69 21.72 31.05 -18.47
N THR A 70 20.80 30.26 -17.93
CA THR A 70 21.05 29.50 -16.71
C THR A 70 22.05 28.38 -16.98
N PRO A 71 22.78 27.88 -15.98
CA PRO A 71 23.72 26.77 -16.19
C PRO A 71 23.08 25.49 -16.75
N LEU A 72 21.79 25.25 -16.46
CA LEU A 72 21.03 24.15 -17.05
C LEU A 72 20.73 24.39 -18.55
N GLU A 73 20.29 25.60 -18.90
CA GLU A 73 20.06 25.99 -20.30
C GLU A 73 21.38 25.95 -21.10
N GLU A 74 22.48 26.44 -20.52
CA GLU A 74 23.82 26.35 -21.12
C GLU A 74 24.18 24.90 -21.41
N LEU A 75 23.99 23.97 -20.45
CA LEU A 75 24.17 22.54 -20.69
C LEU A 75 23.32 22.04 -21.85
N ILE A 76 22.02 22.36 -21.89
CA ILE A 76 21.11 21.91 -22.95
C ILE A 76 21.55 22.45 -24.33
N TYR A 77 21.89 23.74 -24.41
CA TYR A 77 22.28 24.37 -25.67
C TYR A 77 23.69 23.98 -26.12
N THR A 78 24.61 23.60 -25.22
CA THR A 78 25.92 23.05 -25.61
C THR A 78 25.78 21.74 -26.40
N PHE A 79 24.73 20.95 -26.15
CA PHE A 79 24.43 19.74 -26.91
C PHE A 79 23.53 19.99 -28.14
N GLY A 80 23.35 21.25 -28.55
CA GLY A 80 22.55 21.61 -29.74
C GLY A 80 21.07 21.85 -29.44
N GLY A 81 20.67 21.98 -28.18
CA GLY A 81 19.31 22.32 -27.75
C GLY A 81 18.55 21.17 -27.09
N ILE A 82 17.28 21.42 -26.78
CA ILE A 82 16.43 20.51 -25.96
C ILE A 82 16.28 19.12 -26.60
N TRP A 83 16.02 19.06 -27.91
CA TRP A 83 15.80 17.80 -28.63
C TRP A 83 17.03 16.88 -28.69
N PRO A 84 18.21 17.34 -29.17
CA PRO A 84 19.39 16.48 -29.21
C PRO A 84 19.88 16.12 -27.81
N PHE A 85 19.79 17.02 -26.82
CA PHE A 85 20.08 16.70 -25.42
C PHE A 85 19.18 15.58 -24.88
N ALA A 86 17.87 15.67 -25.10
CA ALA A 86 16.91 14.66 -24.66
C ALA A 86 17.15 13.30 -25.35
N LEU A 87 17.47 13.30 -26.64
CA LEU A 87 17.80 12.07 -27.39
C LEU A 87 19.08 11.43 -26.86
N LEU A 88 20.13 12.22 -26.65
CA LEU A 88 21.41 11.76 -26.11
C LEU A 88 21.23 11.19 -24.69
N LEU A 89 20.51 11.91 -23.82
CA LEU A 89 20.20 11.44 -22.47
C LEU A 89 19.41 10.13 -22.51
N SER A 90 18.37 10.05 -23.35
CA SER A 90 17.57 8.83 -23.52
C SER A 90 18.42 7.64 -23.99
N CYS A 91 19.30 7.85 -24.97
CA CYS A 91 20.22 6.82 -25.46
C CYS A 91 21.14 6.29 -24.34
N ILE A 92 21.73 7.20 -23.55
CA ILE A 92 22.58 6.84 -22.41
C ILE A 92 21.79 6.05 -21.36
N LEU A 93 20.56 6.48 -21.04
CA LEU A 93 19.71 5.81 -20.06
C LEU A 93 19.31 4.40 -20.50
N VAL A 94 18.98 4.22 -21.78
CA VAL A 94 18.66 2.90 -22.36
C VAL A 94 19.88 1.99 -22.32
N LEU A 95 21.06 2.47 -22.73
CA LEU A 95 22.30 1.70 -22.66
C LEU A 95 22.65 1.29 -21.23
N LEU A 96 22.53 2.21 -20.27
CA LEU A 96 22.74 1.93 -18.85
C LEU A 96 21.71 0.92 -18.32
N SER A 97 20.46 1.03 -18.73
CA SER A 97 19.40 0.07 -18.36
C SER A 97 19.68 -1.34 -18.89
N LEU A 98 20.15 -1.45 -20.14
CA LEU A 98 20.55 -2.75 -20.72
C LEU A 98 21.74 -3.33 -19.96
N LEU A 99 22.72 -2.50 -19.61
CA LEU A 99 23.86 -2.91 -18.80
C LEU A 99 23.43 -3.38 -17.40
N LEU A 100 22.52 -2.67 -16.72
CA LEU A 100 21.97 -3.12 -15.44
C LEU A 100 21.17 -4.42 -15.56
N ASN A 101 20.42 -4.60 -16.65
CA ASN A 101 19.66 -5.82 -16.86
C ASN A 101 20.58 -7.02 -17.13
N THR A 102 21.63 -6.86 -17.94
CA THR A 102 22.65 -7.91 -18.15
C THR A 102 23.40 -8.25 -16.87
N LEU A 103 23.78 -7.24 -16.07
CA LEU A 103 24.37 -7.45 -14.74
C LEU A 103 23.42 -8.22 -13.82
N ARG A 104 22.14 -7.86 -13.81
CA ARG A 104 21.11 -8.57 -13.03
C ARG A 104 20.99 -10.02 -13.48
N ILE A 105 20.87 -10.29 -14.78
CA ILE A 105 20.81 -11.66 -15.29
C ILE A 105 22.06 -12.44 -14.87
N LYS A 106 23.23 -11.82 -14.85
CA LYS A 106 24.46 -12.47 -14.37
C LYS A 106 24.47 -12.73 -12.87
N VAL A 107 24.04 -11.77 -12.06
CA VAL A 107 24.05 -11.84 -10.57
C VAL A 107 22.92 -12.73 -10.03
N VAL A 108 21.74 -12.65 -10.64
CA VAL A 108 20.51 -13.33 -10.22
C VAL A 108 20.31 -14.64 -11.00
N GLY A 109 20.57 -14.65 -12.30
CA GLY A 109 20.36 -15.82 -13.18
C GLY A 109 21.30 -16.98 -12.89
N SER A 110 22.42 -16.74 -12.19
CA SER A 110 23.20 -17.83 -11.60
C SER A 110 22.41 -18.68 -10.58
N SER A 111 21.27 -18.19 -10.07
CA SER A 111 20.41 -18.91 -9.13
C SER A 111 19.12 -19.48 -9.72
N SER A 112 18.73 -19.12 -10.96
CA SER A 112 17.49 -19.66 -11.56
C SER A 112 17.69 -21.03 -12.21
N TYR A 113 18.91 -21.41 -12.60
CA TYR A 113 19.21 -22.74 -13.17
C TYR A 113 19.05 -23.90 -12.17
N HIS A 114 18.86 -23.62 -10.86
CA HIS A 114 18.52 -24.66 -9.89
C HIS A 114 17.00 -24.89 -9.73
N ARG A 115 16.15 -24.17 -10.46
CA ARG A 115 14.69 -24.24 -10.31
C ARG A 115 14.00 -25.33 -11.14
N GLU A 116 14.72 -26.06 -12.00
CA GLU A 116 14.15 -27.23 -12.70
C GLU A 116 14.15 -28.53 -11.85
N ASN A 117 14.64 -28.50 -10.60
CA ASN A 117 14.69 -29.71 -9.75
C ASN A 117 14.20 -29.52 -8.30
N SER A 118 13.41 -28.48 -7.99
CA SER A 118 12.77 -28.36 -6.67
C SER A 118 11.32 -27.91 -6.78
N ILE A 119 10.45 -28.86 -7.10
CA ILE A 119 9.04 -28.81 -6.68
C ILE A 119 9.06 -28.90 -5.15
N ASP A 120 9.15 -27.77 -4.48
CA ASP A 120 8.80 -27.64 -3.08
C ASP A 120 8.03 -26.33 -2.91
N HIS A 121 6.73 -26.48 -2.69
CA HIS A 121 5.81 -25.40 -2.42
C HIS A 121 6.39 -24.44 -1.36
N HIS A 122 6.46 -23.16 -1.72
CA HIS A 122 6.73 -22.06 -0.82
C HIS A 122 5.69 -21.99 0.31
N SER A 123 5.91 -22.74 1.39
CA SER A 123 5.28 -22.51 2.69
C SER A 123 6.02 -23.20 3.85
N HIS A 124 7.36 -23.14 3.89
CA HIS A 124 8.09 -23.50 5.11
C HIS A 124 9.31 -22.57 5.34
N HIS A 125 9.14 -21.59 6.21
CA HIS A 125 10.26 -21.04 6.98
C HIS A 125 10.71 -22.08 8.00
N HIS A 126 11.39 -23.12 7.55
CA HIS A 126 12.21 -23.96 8.41
C HIS A 126 13.67 -23.65 8.14
N PHE A 127 14.35 -23.09 9.14
CA PHE A 127 15.80 -23.24 9.27
C PHE A 127 16.13 -24.75 9.18
N PRO A 128 17.27 -25.15 8.60
CA PRO A 128 17.65 -26.55 8.54
C PRO A 128 18.06 -26.99 9.95
N TYR A 129 17.07 -27.41 10.74
CA TYR A 129 17.29 -28.23 11.93
C TYR A 129 17.23 -29.69 11.47
N LEU A 130 18.19 -30.50 11.89
CA LEU A 130 18.15 -31.94 11.66
C LEU A 130 16.93 -32.50 12.40
N LEU A 131 15.81 -32.70 11.70
CA LEU A 131 14.64 -33.36 12.25
C LEU A 131 14.92 -34.86 12.42
N SER A 132 14.61 -35.37 13.61
CA SER A 132 14.72 -36.79 13.95
C SER A 132 13.65 -37.62 13.22
N LEU A 133 13.95 -38.89 12.92
CA LEU A 133 13.04 -39.83 12.24
C LEU A 133 11.66 -40.02 12.91
N SER A 134 11.53 -39.70 14.20
CA SER A 134 10.25 -39.72 14.93
C SER A 134 9.28 -38.60 14.51
N GLU A 135 9.76 -37.55 13.87
CA GLU A 135 8.97 -36.37 13.51
C GLU A 135 8.37 -36.48 12.09
N VAL A 136 8.92 -37.37 11.25
CA VAL A 136 8.58 -37.48 9.82
C VAL A 136 7.39 -38.41 9.55
N ARG A 137 7.06 -39.35 10.45
CA ARG A 137 6.01 -40.37 10.18
C ARG A 137 4.84 -40.44 11.17
N GLY A 138 4.95 -39.84 12.36
CA GLY A 138 3.94 -39.98 13.43
C GLY A 138 3.25 -38.68 13.88
N ALA A 139 3.95 -37.53 13.92
CA ALA A 139 3.41 -36.32 14.56
C ALA A 139 2.33 -35.59 13.75
N ARG A 140 2.41 -35.59 12.41
CA ARG A 140 1.53 -34.74 11.56
C ARG A 140 0.07 -35.19 11.49
N ALA A 141 -0.18 -36.50 11.60
CA ALA A 141 -1.54 -37.05 11.60
C ALA A 141 -2.20 -37.03 12.99
N ASP A 142 -1.40 -37.03 14.05
CA ASP A 142 -1.87 -37.02 15.44
C ASP A 142 -2.34 -35.61 15.88
N GLU A 143 -1.68 -34.55 15.37
CA GLU A 143 -2.03 -33.16 15.68
C GLU A 143 -3.40 -32.73 15.12
N THR A 144 -3.82 -33.26 13.97
CA THR A 144 -5.11 -32.91 13.34
C THR A 144 -6.29 -33.62 14.02
N GLN A 145 -6.03 -34.81 14.56
CA GLN A 145 -7.02 -35.57 15.34
C GLN A 145 -7.22 -34.95 16.72
N SER A 146 -6.14 -34.50 17.36
CA SER A 146 -6.17 -33.87 18.68
C SER A 146 -6.63 -32.40 18.68
N HIS A 147 -6.60 -31.68 17.55
CA HIS A 147 -7.06 -30.30 17.47
C HIS A 147 -8.56 -30.15 17.79
N VAL A 148 -8.92 -29.28 18.73
CA VAL A 148 -10.31 -29.03 19.14
C VAL A 148 -10.89 -27.82 18.43
N HIS A 149 -10.27 -26.66 18.64
CA HIS A 149 -10.81 -25.37 18.22
C HIS A 149 -9.70 -24.33 18.04
N ARG A 150 -9.89 -23.48 17.04
CA ARG A 150 -9.03 -22.33 16.74
C ARG A 150 -9.75 -21.05 17.19
N MET A 151 -9.14 -20.34 18.13
CA MET A 151 -9.66 -19.06 18.64
C MET A 151 -8.85 -17.91 18.03
N TYR A 152 -9.52 -16.99 17.34
CA TYR A 152 -8.87 -15.83 16.71
C TYR A 152 -8.77 -14.64 17.66
N PHE A 153 -7.66 -13.92 17.61
CA PHE A 153 -7.52 -12.62 18.26
C PHE A 153 -8.36 -11.56 17.55
N MET A 154 -9.05 -10.75 18.34
CA MET A 154 -9.80 -9.58 17.91
C MET A 154 -8.88 -8.37 17.69
N GLY A 155 -9.33 -7.46 16.83
CA GLY A 155 -8.65 -6.18 16.57
C GLY A 155 -7.71 -6.19 15.35
N PRO A 156 -7.42 -5.01 14.77
CA PRO A 156 -6.64 -4.85 13.53
C PRO A 156 -5.11 -4.89 13.74
N ASN A 157 -4.63 -5.23 14.94
CA ASN A 157 -3.21 -5.19 15.32
C ASN A 157 -2.56 -3.81 15.08
N THR A 158 -3.18 -2.75 15.60
CA THR A 158 -2.65 -1.39 15.52
C THR A 158 -2.17 -0.93 16.89
N PHE A 159 -1.33 0.10 16.95
CA PHE A 159 -0.90 0.67 18.23
C PHE A 159 -2.05 1.23 19.07
N ARG A 160 -3.18 1.60 18.44
CA ARG A 160 -4.39 2.06 19.13
C ARG A 160 -5.26 0.90 19.62
N GLU A 161 -5.30 -0.17 18.85
CA GLU A 161 -6.11 -1.36 19.13
C GLU A 161 -5.25 -2.61 18.88
N PRO A 162 -4.55 -3.09 19.91
CA PRO A 162 -3.75 -4.31 19.84
C PRO A 162 -4.65 -5.55 19.72
N TRP A 163 -4.02 -6.68 19.44
CA TRP A 163 -4.69 -7.97 19.52
C TRP A 163 -5.17 -8.23 20.94
N HIS A 164 -6.40 -8.74 21.05
CA HIS A 164 -6.98 -9.15 22.32
C HIS A 164 -7.94 -10.32 22.11
N LEU A 165 -8.12 -11.13 23.13
CA LEU A 165 -9.10 -12.21 23.16
C LEU A 165 -10.30 -11.82 24.02
N PRO A 166 -11.52 -12.23 23.64
CA PRO A 166 -12.72 -12.01 24.45
C PRO A 166 -12.68 -12.83 25.74
N TYR A 167 -13.33 -12.28 26.78
CA TYR A 167 -13.60 -13.00 28.01
C TYR A 167 -14.67 -14.08 27.79
N SER A 168 -14.58 -15.14 28.59
CA SER A 168 -15.40 -16.37 28.51
C SER A 168 -14.98 -17.33 27.38
N PRO A 169 -14.84 -18.63 27.68
CA PRO A 169 -14.51 -19.63 26.67
C PRO A 169 -15.69 -19.84 25.70
N PRO A 170 -15.42 -19.99 24.38
CA PRO A 170 -16.41 -20.47 23.43
C PRO A 170 -17.03 -21.82 23.82
N ASN A 171 -18.28 -22.07 23.42
CA ASN A 171 -18.98 -23.33 23.66
C ASN A 171 -18.21 -24.57 23.15
N ALA A 172 -17.34 -24.40 22.15
CA ALA A 172 -16.51 -25.48 21.62
C ALA A 172 -15.39 -25.92 22.57
N ILE A 173 -14.92 -25.05 23.47
CA ILE A 173 -13.81 -25.33 24.39
C ILE A 173 -14.21 -25.30 25.87
N ILE A 174 -15.46 -24.95 26.19
CA ILE A 174 -15.96 -24.85 27.56
C ILE A 174 -15.82 -26.16 28.35
N GLU A 175 -15.89 -27.31 27.68
CA GLU A 175 -15.74 -28.63 28.29
C GLU A 175 -14.28 -28.99 28.61
N ILE A 176 -13.30 -28.41 27.90
CA ILE A 176 -11.87 -28.73 28.06
C ILE A 176 -11.12 -27.76 28.98
N VAL A 177 -11.75 -26.64 29.35
CA VAL A 177 -11.11 -25.51 30.03
C VAL A 177 -11.83 -25.18 31.35
N TYR A 178 -11.08 -24.71 32.35
CA TYR A 178 -11.63 -24.08 33.56
C TYR A 178 -11.89 -22.60 33.30
N GLU A 179 -13.15 -22.15 33.43
CA GLU A 179 -13.57 -20.79 33.07
C GLU A 179 -12.80 -19.71 33.83
N ASP A 180 -12.62 -19.84 35.14
CA ASP A 180 -11.90 -18.85 35.95
C ASP A 180 -10.42 -18.74 35.58
N ALA A 181 -9.75 -19.89 35.40
CA ALA A 181 -8.34 -19.92 35.02
C ALA A 181 -8.14 -19.44 33.57
N PHE A 182 -9.12 -19.68 32.70
CA PHE A 182 -9.13 -19.14 31.34
C PHE A 182 -9.19 -17.62 31.35
N ASN A 183 -10.09 -17.02 32.13
CA ASN A 183 -10.20 -15.57 32.18
C ASN A 183 -8.92 -14.90 32.70
N ARG A 184 -8.23 -15.51 33.67
CA ARG A 184 -6.89 -15.05 34.12
C ARG A 184 -5.84 -15.15 33.01
N PHE A 185 -5.83 -16.26 32.27
CA PHE A 185 -4.97 -16.39 31.09
C PHE A 185 -5.27 -15.32 30.04
N ILE A 186 -6.54 -14.97 29.82
CA ILE A 186 -6.94 -13.90 28.91
C ILE A 186 -6.40 -12.53 29.38
N ASP A 187 -6.46 -12.23 30.68
CA ASP A 187 -5.87 -11.00 31.23
C ASP A 187 -4.36 -10.91 30.95
N GLU A 188 -3.64 -12.00 31.23
CA GLU A 188 -2.19 -12.07 31.04
C GLU A 188 -1.82 -11.98 29.55
N ILE A 189 -2.45 -12.76 28.66
CA ILE A 189 -2.11 -12.76 27.25
C ILE A 189 -2.49 -11.45 26.55
N ASN A 190 -3.60 -10.82 26.93
CA ASN A 190 -3.98 -9.50 26.43
C ASN A 190 -2.97 -8.43 26.89
N SER A 191 -2.42 -8.55 28.11
CA SER A 191 -1.35 -7.67 28.58
C SER A 191 -0.06 -7.84 27.77
N VAL A 192 0.31 -9.06 27.40
CA VAL A 192 1.49 -9.36 26.55
C VAL A 192 1.30 -8.82 25.13
N ALA A 193 0.07 -8.93 24.60
CA ALA A 193 -0.30 -8.43 23.27
C ALA A 193 -0.36 -6.89 23.19
N ALA A 194 -0.54 -6.19 24.30
CA ALA A 194 -0.61 -4.74 24.34
C ALA A 194 0.71 -4.06 23.92
N TYR A 195 0.60 -2.94 23.20
CA TYR A 195 1.75 -2.12 22.81
C TYR A 195 2.03 -1.03 23.85
N ASP A 196 3.31 -0.72 24.03
CA ASP A 196 3.69 0.43 24.83
C ASP A 196 3.43 1.74 24.07
N TRP A 197 3.16 2.82 24.81
CA TRP A 197 2.85 4.14 24.24
C TRP A 197 3.97 4.72 23.37
N TRP A 198 5.24 4.42 23.71
CA TRP A 198 6.40 4.93 22.99
C TRP A 198 6.50 4.32 21.59
N GLU A 199 6.09 3.05 21.41
CA GLU A 199 6.13 2.38 20.11
C GLU A 199 5.20 3.06 19.09
N GLY A 200 4.01 3.45 19.54
CA GLY A 200 3.06 4.21 18.76
C GLY A 200 3.54 5.63 18.48
N SER A 201 4.23 6.27 19.44
CA SER A 201 4.79 7.61 19.26
C SER A 201 5.88 7.65 18.19
N VAL A 202 6.80 6.68 18.19
CA VAL A 202 7.81 6.52 17.13
C VAL A 202 7.15 6.31 15.77
N HIS A 203 6.10 5.48 15.70
CA HIS A 203 5.37 5.28 14.46
C HIS A 203 4.71 6.56 13.93
N ILE A 204 4.11 7.38 14.80
CA ILE A 204 3.48 8.64 14.41
C ILE A 204 4.53 9.60 13.84
N ILE A 205 5.67 9.77 14.52
CA ILE A 205 6.76 10.64 14.07
C ILE A 205 7.29 10.17 12.70
N LEU A 206 7.56 8.87 12.57
CA LEU A 206 8.02 8.30 11.31
C LEU A 206 6.97 8.41 10.21
N SER A 207 5.67 8.31 10.52
CA SER A 207 4.60 8.40 9.51
C SER A 207 4.55 9.77 8.83
N VAL A 208 4.95 10.82 9.55
CA VAL A 208 5.02 12.19 9.04
C VAL A 208 6.31 12.42 8.24
N ILE A 209 7.46 11.92 8.70
CA ILE A 209 8.77 12.20 8.10
C ILE A 209 9.10 11.24 6.94
N ALA A 210 8.82 9.95 7.13
CA ALA A 210 9.19 8.87 6.23
C ALA A 210 8.22 7.68 6.35
N TYR A 211 7.07 7.79 5.71
CA TYR A 211 6.01 6.76 5.77
C TYR A 211 6.49 5.32 5.48
N PRO A 212 7.38 5.04 4.51
CA PRO A 212 7.87 3.67 4.26
C PRO A 212 8.65 3.11 5.47
N CYS A 213 9.41 3.96 6.17
CA CYS A 213 10.09 3.59 7.42
C CYS A 213 9.09 3.36 8.55
N ALA A 214 8.03 4.16 8.64
CA ALA A 214 6.96 3.98 9.63
C ALA A 214 6.26 2.61 9.48
N TRP A 215 6.01 2.19 8.24
CA TRP A 215 5.47 0.87 7.94
C TRP A 215 6.44 -0.25 8.36
N SER A 216 7.72 -0.09 8.03
CA SER A 216 8.77 -1.07 8.37
C SER A 216 8.93 -1.22 9.89
N TRP A 217 8.88 -0.11 10.63
CA TRP A 217 8.84 -0.08 12.09
C TRP A 217 7.63 -0.85 12.64
N LYS A 218 6.43 -0.55 12.13
CA LYS A 218 5.20 -1.22 12.54
C LYS A 218 5.28 -2.73 12.32
N GLN A 219 5.75 -3.17 11.15
CA GLN A 219 5.88 -4.60 10.84
C GLN A 219 6.94 -5.29 11.71
N TRP A 220 8.05 -4.62 12.02
CA TRP A 220 9.05 -5.15 12.94
C TRP A 220 8.51 -5.34 14.36
N ARG A 221 7.77 -4.35 14.89
CA ARG A 221 7.12 -4.47 16.21
C ARG A 221 6.09 -5.59 16.26
N ARG A 222 5.28 -5.75 15.20
CA ARG A 222 4.33 -6.87 15.08
C ARG A 222 5.01 -8.24 15.13
N ARG A 223 6.16 -8.40 14.43
CA ARG A 223 6.96 -9.65 14.49
C ARG A 223 7.48 -9.93 15.89
N TYR A 224 7.98 -8.89 16.55
CA TYR A 224 8.45 -9.02 17.93
C TYR A 224 7.31 -9.46 18.87
N LYS A 225 6.11 -8.89 18.72
CA LYS A 225 4.95 -9.25 19.53
C LYS A 225 4.46 -10.69 19.32
N ILE A 226 4.36 -11.17 18.08
CA ILE A 226 3.97 -12.58 17.85
C ILE A 226 4.99 -13.55 18.44
N HIS A 227 6.29 -13.27 18.31
CA HIS A 227 7.32 -14.09 18.94
C HIS A 227 7.19 -14.12 20.46
N ARG A 228 6.90 -12.97 21.09
CA ARG A 228 6.68 -12.91 22.53
C ARG A 228 5.42 -13.67 22.96
N LEU A 229 4.33 -13.60 22.19
CA LEU A 229 3.12 -14.39 22.45
C LEU A 229 3.36 -15.90 22.33
N GLN A 230 4.15 -16.31 21.33
CA GLN A 230 4.54 -17.71 21.15
C GLN A 230 5.41 -18.22 22.29
N GLU A 231 6.39 -17.42 22.73
CA GLU A 231 7.25 -17.73 23.88
C GLU A 231 6.44 -17.79 25.19
N TYR A 232 5.51 -16.85 25.37
CA TYR A 232 4.62 -16.84 26.53
C TYR A 232 3.83 -18.15 26.66
N VAL A 233 3.12 -18.55 25.60
CA VAL A 233 2.28 -19.76 25.62
C VAL A 233 3.11 -21.04 25.63
N LYS A 234 4.31 -21.04 25.04
CA LYS A 234 5.14 -22.26 24.95
C LYS A 234 5.96 -22.53 26.21
N SER A 235 6.44 -21.50 26.89
CA SER A 235 7.42 -21.65 27.98
C SER A 235 7.10 -20.94 29.28
N GLU A 236 6.35 -19.83 29.26
CA GLU A 236 6.07 -19.06 30.50
C GLU A 236 4.75 -19.47 31.16
N TYR A 237 3.75 -19.87 30.38
CA TYR A 237 2.43 -20.21 30.88
C TYR A 237 2.26 -21.72 31.14
N ASP A 238 1.82 -22.08 32.34
CA ASP A 238 1.68 -23.48 32.79
C ASP A 238 0.46 -24.24 32.23
N HIS A 239 -0.23 -23.68 31.23
CA HIS A 239 -1.46 -24.24 30.67
C HIS A 239 -2.55 -24.58 31.72
N SER A 240 -2.52 -23.89 32.88
CA SER A 240 -3.36 -24.20 34.04
C SER A 240 -4.86 -24.15 33.76
N CYS A 241 -5.26 -23.39 32.73
CA CYS A 241 -6.64 -23.33 32.24
C CYS A 241 -7.15 -24.64 31.63
N LEU A 242 -6.29 -25.55 31.19
CA LEU A 242 -6.71 -26.83 30.61
C LEU A 242 -7.08 -27.86 31.69
N ARG A 243 -8.15 -28.62 31.45
CA ARG A 243 -8.59 -29.68 32.39
C ARG A 243 -7.71 -30.92 32.35
N SER A 244 -7.16 -31.29 31.19
CA SER A 244 -6.27 -32.46 31.07
C SER A 244 -4.98 -32.27 31.88
N CYS A 245 -4.61 -33.29 32.65
CA CYS A 245 -3.36 -33.31 33.39
C CYS A 245 -2.16 -33.48 32.44
N ARG A 246 -2.33 -34.31 31.40
CA ARG A 246 -1.29 -34.60 30.42
C ARG A 246 -0.93 -33.39 29.57
N SER A 247 -1.92 -32.63 29.09
CA SER A 247 -1.67 -31.43 28.28
C SER A 247 -0.93 -30.34 29.06
N ARG A 248 -1.23 -30.20 30.36
CA ARG A 248 -0.52 -29.33 31.31
C ARG A 248 0.93 -29.76 31.53
N ALA A 249 1.15 -31.03 31.87
CA ALA A 249 2.49 -31.53 32.17
C ALA A 249 3.44 -31.49 30.96
N LEU A 250 2.91 -31.62 29.74
CA LEU A 250 3.71 -31.67 28.51
C LEU A 250 3.85 -30.32 27.80
N TYR A 251 3.19 -29.25 28.26
CA TYR A 251 3.13 -27.96 27.56
C TYR A 251 2.73 -28.11 26.08
N LYS A 252 1.73 -28.96 25.81
CA LYS A 252 1.31 -29.34 24.44
C LYS A 252 -0.16 -29.07 24.12
N GLY A 253 -0.92 -28.50 25.06
CA GLY A 253 -2.36 -28.29 24.87
C GLY A 253 -2.75 -27.02 24.12
N MET A 254 -1.83 -26.07 23.91
CA MET A 254 -2.11 -24.81 23.23
C MET A 254 -0.95 -24.41 22.33
N LYS A 255 -1.24 -23.87 21.14
CA LYS A 255 -0.22 -23.28 20.25
C LYS A 255 -0.72 -21.94 19.69
N VAL A 256 0.19 -20.97 19.58
CA VAL A 256 -0.12 -19.65 18.99
C VAL A 256 0.43 -19.58 17.57
N GLY A 257 -0.45 -19.23 16.63
CA GLY A 257 -0.10 -18.99 15.23
C GLY A 257 -0.50 -17.59 14.79
N ALA A 258 0.04 -17.16 13.65
CA ALA A 258 -0.35 -15.92 13.00
C ALA A 258 -0.21 -16.05 11.49
N THR A 259 -0.99 -15.24 10.78
CA THR A 259 -0.87 -15.12 9.33
C THR A 259 0.46 -14.43 8.96
N PRO A 260 1.01 -14.70 7.76
CA PRO A 260 2.34 -14.19 7.37
C PRO A 260 2.43 -12.66 7.28
N ASP A 261 1.29 -11.99 7.08
CA ASP A 261 1.14 -10.54 7.08
C ASP A 261 0.99 -9.93 8.49
N LEU A 262 0.84 -10.77 9.52
CA LEU A 262 0.73 -10.41 10.94
C LEU A 262 -0.48 -9.51 11.25
N MET A 263 -1.55 -9.66 10.49
CA MET A 263 -2.81 -8.95 10.74
C MET A 263 -3.76 -9.79 11.61
N VAL A 264 -3.71 -11.11 11.47
CA VAL A 264 -4.53 -12.05 12.26
C VAL A 264 -3.60 -12.98 13.04
N ALA A 265 -3.88 -13.13 14.32
CA ALA A 265 -3.29 -14.14 15.19
C ALA A 265 -4.39 -15.07 15.70
N TYR A 266 -4.01 -16.30 16.08
CA TYR A 266 -4.94 -17.28 16.62
C TYR A 266 -4.24 -18.21 17.63
N ILE A 267 -5.05 -18.85 18.48
CA ILE A 267 -4.63 -19.89 19.42
C ILE A 267 -5.37 -21.17 19.09
N ASP A 268 -4.62 -22.23 18.85
CA ASP A 268 -5.11 -23.58 18.61
C ASP A 268 -5.09 -24.38 19.92
N PHE A 269 -6.22 -25.00 20.24
CA PHE A 269 -6.37 -25.89 21.40
C PHE A 269 -6.29 -27.36 20.97
N PHE A 270 -5.52 -28.17 21.71
CA PHE A 270 -5.32 -29.59 21.45
C PHE A 270 -5.72 -30.44 22.67
N LEU A 271 -6.32 -31.60 22.41
CA LEU A 271 -6.65 -32.60 23.42
C LEU A 271 -5.39 -33.26 23.97
N GLY A 272 -5.41 -33.55 25.27
CA GLY A 272 -4.30 -34.21 25.95
C GLY A 272 -4.22 -35.72 25.67
N GLY A 273 -5.33 -36.32 25.23
CA GLY A 273 -5.49 -37.77 25.07
C GLY A 273 -5.99 -38.48 26.33
N ASP A 274 -6.29 -37.72 27.39
CA ASP A 274 -6.93 -38.22 28.62
C ASP A 274 -8.45 -38.35 28.43
N GLU A 275 -9.01 -37.75 27.38
CA GLU A 275 -10.42 -37.70 27.04
C GLU A 275 -10.90 -39.01 26.38
N LYS A 276 -12.16 -39.44 26.61
CA LYS A 276 -12.67 -40.72 26.08
C LYS A 276 -12.86 -40.66 24.56
N ARG A 277 -12.60 -41.78 23.85
CA ARG A 277 -12.74 -41.88 22.38
C ARG A 277 -14.13 -41.55 21.83
N LEU A 278 -15.19 -41.80 22.59
CA LEU A 278 -16.58 -41.46 22.19
C LEU A 278 -16.78 -39.94 22.16
N ASP A 279 -16.12 -39.20 23.06
CA ASP A 279 -16.19 -37.75 23.11
C ASP A 279 -15.48 -37.15 21.89
N MET A 280 -14.37 -37.75 21.42
CA MET A 280 -13.64 -37.30 20.22
C MET A 280 -14.51 -37.24 18.95
N VAL A 281 -15.34 -38.25 18.69
CA VAL A 281 -16.20 -38.27 17.49
C VAL A 281 -17.26 -37.18 17.55
N SER A 282 -17.84 -36.95 18.74
CA SER A 282 -18.80 -35.87 18.95
C SER A 282 -18.15 -34.49 18.83
N ILE A 283 -16.91 -34.33 19.30
CA ILE A 283 -16.13 -33.09 19.17
C ILE A 283 -15.82 -32.80 17.71
N ILE A 284 -15.48 -33.82 16.91
CA ILE A 284 -15.22 -33.68 15.47
C ILE A 284 -16.48 -33.23 14.73
N GLN A 285 -17.65 -33.81 15.02
CA GLN A 285 -18.92 -33.39 14.41
C GLN A 285 -19.38 -32.00 14.85
N LYS A 286 -19.06 -31.57 16.08
CA LYS A 286 -19.30 -30.21 16.58
C LYS A 286 -18.37 -29.13 15.98
N ARG A 287 -17.39 -29.49 15.11
CA ARG A 287 -16.42 -28.52 14.53
C ARG A 287 -17.03 -27.60 13.47
N PHE A 288 -18.11 -28.02 12.82
CA PHE A 288 -18.78 -27.25 11.78
C PHE A 288 -20.10 -26.65 12.29
N PRO A 289 -20.47 -25.44 11.83
CA PRO A 289 -19.78 -24.62 10.85
C PRO A 289 -18.50 -23.97 11.41
N MET A 290 -17.48 -23.86 10.55
CA MET A 290 -16.17 -23.29 10.89
C MET A 290 -16.01 -21.92 10.26
N CYS A 291 -15.58 -20.93 11.04
CA CYS A 291 -15.23 -19.60 10.54
C CYS A 291 -13.72 -19.53 10.28
N ILE A 292 -13.33 -19.19 9.05
CA ILE A 292 -11.94 -18.94 8.66
C ILE A 292 -11.79 -17.45 8.36
N VAL A 293 -11.06 -16.74 9.21
CA VAL A 293 -10.84 -15.29 9.06
C VAL A 293 -9.78 -15.02 7.98
N PHE A 294 -10.01 -14.03 7.13
CA PHE A 294 -9.00 -13.56 6.18
C PHE A 294 -7.91 -12.78 6.89
N GLY A 295 -6.66 -13.06 6.52
CA GLY A 295 -5.55 -12.14 6.73
C GLY A 295 -5.73 -10.87 5.90
N GLY A 296 -4.99 -9.83 6.26
CA GLY A 296 -4.99 -8.55 5.58
C GLY A 296 -6.07 -7.59 6.05
N ASP A 297 -5.84 -6.31 5.77
CA ASP A 297 -6.81 -5.22 5.95
C ASP A 297 -7.29 -4.65 4.61
N GLY A 298 -6.94 -5.28 3.49
CA GLY A 298 -7.24 -4.78 2.15
C GLY A 298 -6.45 -3.51 1.79
N SER A 299 -5.36 -3.23 2.50
CA SER A 299 -4.43 -2.17 2.15
C SER A 299 -3.49 -2.60 1.02
N TYR A 300 -2.76 -1.64 0.48
CA TYR A 300 -1.73 -1.94 -0.51
C TYR A 300 -0.56 -2.75 0.06
N MET A 301 -0.30 -2.75 1.37
CA MET A 301 0.80 -3.55 1.95
C MET A 301 0.36 -4.94 2.40
N SER A 302 -0.89 -5.07 2.87
CA SER A 302 -1.48 -6.30 3.37
C SER A 302 -2.84 -6.54 2.68
N PRO A 303 -2.84 -7.05 1.43
CA PRO A 303 -4.07 -7.43 0.75
C PRO A 303 -4.81 -8.53 1.51
N TYR A 304 -6.12 -8.65 1.29
CA TYR A 304 -6.88 -9.75 1.85
C TYR A 304 -6.39 -11.10 1.32
N ASN A 305 -6.25 -12.07 2.22
CA ASN A 305 -5.73 -13.39 1.92
C ASN A 305 -6.36 -14.44 2.82
N LEU A 306 -6.81 -15.55 2.24
CA LEU A 306 -7.16 -16.77 2.95
C LEU A 306 -5.88 -17.58 3.20
N HIS A 307 -5.41 -17.57 4.46
CA HIS A 307 -4.28 -18.38 4.87
C HIS A 307 -4.73 -19.80 5.25
N SER A 308 -4.25 -20.80 4.52
CA SER A 308 -4.50 -22.22 4.83
C SER A 308 -3.26 -22.87 5.41
N ASP A 309 -3.22 -23.03 6.72
CA ASP A 309 -2.19 -23.80 7.41
C ASP A 309 -2.30 -25.29 7.10
N THR A 310 -1.23 -26.05 7.34
CA THR A 310 -1.24 -27.52 7.24
C THR A 310 -2.35 -28.15 8.07
N LEU A 311 -2.63 -27.60 9.26
CA LEU A 311 -3.72 -28.02 10.13
C LEU A 311 -5.09 -27.82 9.44
N LEU A 312 -5.34 -26.63 8.88
CA LEU A 312 -6.61 -26.33 8.21
C LEU A 312 -6.78 -27.17 6.94
N THR A 313 -5.73 -27.30 6.14
CA THR A 313 -5.72 -28.12 4.92
C THR A 313 -6.00 -29.59 5.25
N ASN A 314 -5.41 -30.13 6.33
CA ASN A 314 -5.68 -31.50 6.75
C ASN A 314 -7.07 -31.69 7.34
N LEU A 315 -7.61 -30.69 8.04
CA LEU A 315 -8.98 -30.72 8.57
C LEU A 315 -10.00 -30.73 7.44
N LEU A 316 -9.83 -29.86 6.45
CA LEU A 316 -10.70 -29.81 5.27
C LEU A 316 -10.46 -31.01 4.34
N GLY A 317 -9.24 -31.56 4.35
CA GLY A 317 -8.85 -32.81 3.70
C GLY A 317 -9.72 -34.02 4.06
N GLN A 318 -10.45 -33.98 5.17
CA GLN A 318 -11.40 -35.02 5.57
C GLN A 318 -12.68 -35.02 4.72
N HIS A 319 -13.02 -33.88 4.11
CA HIS A 319 -14.23 -33.70 3.31
C HIS A 319 -13.94 -33.41 1.83
N VAL A 320 -12.92 -32.61 1.56
CA VAL A 320 -12.53 -32.16 0.21
C VAL A 320 -11.09 -32.58 -0.05
N PRO A 321 -10.75 -33.13 -1.23
CA PRO A 321 -9.37 -33.45 -1.57
C PRO A 321 -8.43 -32.25 -1.40
N ALA A 322 -7.24 -32.47 -0.84
CA ALA A 322 -6.29 -31.40 -0.55
C ALA A 322 -5.91 -30.59 -1.81
N THR A 323 -5.81 -31.24 -2.97
CA THR A 323 -5.53 -30.60 -4.26
C THR A 323 -6.60 -29.58 -4.66
N VAL A 324 -7.87 -29.97 -4.53
CA VAL A 324 -9.04 -29.11 -4.80
C VAL A 324 -9.05 -27.93 -3.82
N TRP A 325 -8.81 -28.19 -2.54
CA TRP A 325 -8.75 -27.12 -1.53
C TRP A 325 -7.61 -26.13 -1.81
N THR A 326 -6.40 -26.60 -2.10
CA THR A 326 -5.26 -25.72 -2.38
C THR A 326 -5.47 -24.88 -3.65
N ARG A 327 -6.07 -25.46 -4.69
CA ARG A 327 -6.45 -24.76 -5.93
C ARG A 327 -7.50 -23.69 -5.65
N LEU A 328 -8.52 -24.02 -4.86
CA LEU A 328 -9.56 -23.07 -4.43
C LEU A 328 -8.96 -21.89 -3.68
N VAL A 329 -8.10 -22.16 -2.68
CA VAL A 329 -7.43 -21.13 -1.89
C VAL A 329 -6.59 -20.22 -2.79
N ALA A 330 -5.85 -20.78 -3.74
CA ALA A 330 -5.08 -20.00 -4.71
C ALA A 330 -5.97 -19.10 -5.59
N GLY A 331 -7.06 -19.64 -6.14
CA GLY A 331 -8.02 -18.88 -6.95
C GLY A 331 -8.71 -17.77 -6.17
N LEU A 332 -9.15 -18.08 -4.95
CA LEU A 332 -9.78 -17.09 -4.08
C LEU A 332 -8.80 -15.97 -3.71
N ASN A 333 -7.55 -16.30 -3.37
CA ASN A 333 -6.52 -15.33 -3.03
C ASN A 333 -6.17 -14.41 -4.22
N ALA A 334 -6.20 -14.93 -5.44
CA ALA A 334 -6.04 -14.12 -6.65
C ALA A 334 -7.13 -13.03 -6.76
N HIS A 335 -8.37 -13.37 -6.39
CA HIS A 335 -9.48 -12.42 -6.38
C HIS A 335 -9.45 -11.48 -5.15
N LEU A 336 -9.26 -12.01 -3.94
CA LEU A 336 -9.19 -11.26 -2.69
C LEU A 336 -8.11 -10.19 -2.70
N ARG A 337 -6.99 -10.46 -3.38
CA ARG A 337 -5.91 -9.49 -3.54
C ARG A 337 -6.37 -8.16 -4.15
N THR A 338 -7.33 -8.20 -5.07
CA THR A 338 -7.83 -6.99 -5.75
C THR A 338 -8.85 -6.20 -4.92
N VAL A 339 -9.31 -6.78 -3.82
CA VAL A 339 -10.28 -6.17 -2.91
C VAL A 339 -9.61 -5.07 -2.10
N ARG A 340 -10.20 -3.86 -2.15
CA ARG A 340 -9.71 -2.70 -1.40
C ARG A 340 -10.71 -2.31 -0.34
N HIS A 341 -10.21 -2.01 0.86
CA HIS A 341 -11.07 -1.56 1.96
C HIS A 341 -11.83 -0.26 1.64
N GLY A 342 -11.17 0.74 1.04
CA GLY A 342 -11.79 2.02 0.68
C GLY A 342 -12.88 1.94 -0.41
N SER A 343 -13.02 0.80 -1.08
CA SER A 343 -14.07 0.53 -2.08
C SER A 343 -14.66 -0.87 -1.89
N ILE A 344 -14.82 -1.30 -0.63
CA ILE A 344 -15.17 -2.69 -0.31
C ILE A 344 -16.48 -3.15 -0.96
N ARG A 345 -17.46 -2.25 -1.06
CA ARG A 345 -18.79 -2.53 -1.63
C ARG A 345 -18.75 -2.94 -3.10
N SER A 346 -17.90 -2.31 -3.91
CA SER A 346 -17.76 -2.67 -5.32
C SER A 346 -16.73 -3.78 -5.52
N ALA A 347 -15.69 -3.81 -4.69
CA ALA A 347 -14.59 -4.74 -4.86
C ALA A 347 -14.90 -6.17 -4.39
N LEU A 348 -15.86 -6.38 -3.49
CA LEU A 348 -16.31 -7.72 -3.07
C LEU A 348 -17.25 -8.41 -4.08
N ILE A 349 -17.94 -7.66 -4.95
CA ILE A 349 -18.90 -8.25 -5.90
C ILE A 349 -18.24 -9.30 -6.81
N PRO A 350 -17.06 -9.07 -7.41
CA PRO A 350 -16.36 -10.10 -8.18
C PRO A 350 -16.03 -11.35 -7.37
N VAL A 351 -15.68 -11.20 -6.08
CA VAL A 351 -15.37 -12.34 -5.19
C VAL A 351 -16.60 -13.17 -4.92
N ILE A 352 -17.74 -12.53 -4.60
CA ILE A 352 -19.00 -13.22 -4.34
C ILE A 352 -19.48 -13.98 -5.58
N ASN A 353 -19.38 -13.33 -6.75
CA ASN A 353 -19.74 -13.98 -8.01
C ASN A 353 -18.83 -15.18 -8.30
N TRP A 354 -17.52 -15.07 -8.05
CA TRP A 354 -16.57 -16.18 -8.23
C TRP A 354 -16.83 -17.33 -7.25
N ILE A 355 -17.13 -17.03 -5.98
CA ILE A 355 -17.48 -18.07 -4.99
C ILE A 355 -18.72 -18.84 -5.46
N ASN A 356 -19.75 -18.14 -5.95
CA ASN A 356 -20.99 -18.77 -6.39
C ASN A 356 -20.86 -19.55 -7.72
N SER A 357 -19.98 -19.13 -8.64
CA SER A 357 -19.84 -19.79 -9.95
C SER A 357 -18.73 -20.83 -10.03
N HIS A 358 -17.61 -20.64 -9.33
CA HIS A 358 -16.44 -21.52 -9.40
C HIS A 358 -16.30 -22.40 -8.16
N ALA A 359 -16.43 -21.83 -6.95
CA ALA A 359 -16.14 -22.53 -5.71
C ALA A 359 -17.28 -23.45 -5.24
N ASN A 360 -18.47 -22.89 -4.98
CA ASN A 360 -19.59 -23.64 -4.41
C ASN A 360 -20.03 -24.82 -5.28
N PRO A 361 -20.16 -24.72 -6.61
CA PRO A 361 -20.53 -25.87 -7.44
C PRO A 361 -19.58 -27.07 -7.29
N GLN A 362 -18.27 -26.83 -7.14
CA GLN A 362 -17.31 -27.92 -6.92
C GLN A 362 -17.35 -28.47 -5.50
N LEU A 363 -17.53 -27.61 -4.50
CA LEU A 363 -17.57 -28.04 -3.11
C LEU A 363 -18.88 -28.75 -2.74
N ASP A 364 -19.99 -28.38 -3.38
CA ASP A 364 -21.29 -28.99 -3.17
C ASP A 364 -21.27 -30.49 -3.56
N PHE A 365 -20.45 -30.89 -4.56
CA PHE A 365 -20.21 -32.31 -4.86
C PHE A 365 -19.58 -33.09 -3.70
N HIS A 366 -18.85 -32.40 -2.83
CA HIS A 366 -18.23 -32.95 -1.62
C HIS A 366 -19.09 -32.71 -0.36
N GLY A 367 -20.30 -32.17 -0.52
CA GLY A 367 -21.19 -31.83 0.60
C GLY A 367 -20.66 -30.69 1.47
N VAL A 368 -19.81 -29.81 0.93
CA VAL A 368 -19.27 -28.64 1.62
C VAL A 368 -19.76 -27.38 0.93
N ARG A 369 -20.18 -26.38 1.70
CA ARG A 369 -20.59 -25.08 1.15
C ARG A 369 -19.87 -23.94 1.87
N ILE A 370 -19.49 -22.92 1.10
CA ILE A 370 -18.77 -21.76 1.62
C ILE A 370 -19.57 -20.48 1.39
N GLU A 371 -19.67 -19.67 2.43
CA GLU A 371 -20.28 -18.35 2.35
C GLU A 371 -19.32 -17.27 2.87
N LEU A 372 -19.30 -16.13 2.18
CA LEU A 372 -18.53 -14.98 2.61
C LEU A 372 -19.24 -14.32 3.80
N GLY A 373 -18.49 -13.96 4.84
CA GLY A 373 -19.03 -13.31 6.02
C GLY A 373 -18.12 -12.19 6.54
N TRP A 374 -18.69 -11.33 7.38
CA TRP A 374 -17.92 -10.53 8.32
C TRP A 374 -18.10 -11.10 9.73
N PHE A 375 -17.02 -11.06 10.50
CA PHE A 375 -16.94 -11.62 11.84
C PHE A 375 -16.33 -10.59 12.79
N GLN A 376 -16.80 -10.66 14.04
CA GLN A 376 -16.28 -9.95 15.22
C GLN A 376 -16.22 -8.42 15.04
N ALA A 377 -17.34 -7.74 15.32
CA ALA A 377 -17.34 -6.29 15.50
C ALA A 377 -16.75 -5.94 16.88
N THR A 378 -15.55 -5.39 16.87
CA THR A 378 -14.95 -4.74 18.05
C THR A 378 -15.79 -3.52 18.45
N ALA A 379 -15.66 -3.05 19.71
CA ALA A 379 -16.37 -1.85 20.18
C ALA A 379 -16.00 -0.59 19.38
N SER A 380 -14.86 -0.60 18.68
CA SER A 380 -14.41 0.46 17.78
C SER A 380 -15.09 0.44 16.39
N GLY A 381 -15.90 -0.60 16.11
CA GLY A 381 -16.57 -0.81 14.83
C GLY A 381 -15.70 -1.48 13.76
N TYR A 382 -14.53 -2.01 14.12
CA TYR A 382 -13.73 -2.83 13.19
C TYR A 382 -14.32 -4.23 13.08
N TYR A 383 -14.50 -4.70 11.84
CA TYR A 383 -14.93 -6.05 11.50
C TYR A 383 -13.87 -6.75 10.64
N GLN A 384 -13.76 -8.07 10.78
CA GLN A 384 -12.89 -8.90 9.96
C GLN A 384 -13.71 -9.62 8.89
N LEU A 385 -13.18 -9.74 7.69
CA LEU A 385 -13.80 -10.54 6.63
C LEU A 385 -13.31 -11.99 6.74
N GLY A 386 -14.11 -12.94 6.30
CA GLY A 386 -13.71 -14.34 6.25
C GLY A 386 -14.71 -15.23 5.54
N LEU A 387 -14.51 -16.53 5.65
CA LEU A 387 -15.39 -17.56 5.14
C LEU A 387 -16.07 -18.32 6.26
N LEU A 388 -17.34 -18.62 6.08
CA LEU A 388 -18.07 -19.61 6.83
C LEU A 388 -18.10 -20.90 6.01
N VAL A 389 -17.52 -21.97 6.54
CA VAL A 389 -17.52 -23.29 5.91
C VAL A 389 -18.52 -24.17 6.64
N ALA A 390 -19.51 -24.69 5.92
CA ALA A 390 -20.50 -25.65 6.43
C ALA A 390 -20.39 -26.97 5.67
N VAL A 391 -20.68 -28.08 6.36
CA VAL A 391 -20.58 -29.45 5.83
C VAL A 391 -21.89 -30.19 6.06
N GLY A 392 -22.44 -30.81 5.03
CA GLY A 392 -23.73 -31.53 5.03
C GLY A 392 -24.94 -30.62 4.79
N ASP A 393 -26.15 -31.14 5.01
CA ASP A 393 -27.43 -30.43 4.88
C ASP A 393 -27.66 -29.39 5.99
N TYR A 394 -26.64 -28.59 6.32
CA TYR A 394 -26.87 -27.31 6.99
C TYR A 394 -27.54 -26.38 5.97
N CYS A 395 -28.86 -26.50 5.85
CA CYS A 395 -29.66 -25.50 5.19
C CYS A 395 -29.49 -24.17 5.92
N PHE A 396 -28.72 -23.26 5.32
CA PHE A 396 -28.68 -21.84 5.70
C PHE A 396 -30.07 -21.17 5.62
N HIS A 397 -31.08 -21.87 5.10
CA HIS A 397 -32.47 -21.45 4.99
C HIS A 397 -33.23 -21.26 6.30
N ASN A 398 -32.72 -21.67 7.46
CA ASN A 398 -33.30 -21.24 8.75
C ASN A 398 -32.92 -19.80 9.14
N MET A 399 -32.25 -19.06 8.26
CA MET A 399 -32.13 -17.62 8.35
C MET A 399 -33.11 -16.90 7.40
N HIS A 400 -34.43 -17.03 7.62
CA HIS A 400 -35.43 -16.25 6.88
C HIS A 400 -35.11 -14.73 6.85
N PRO A 401 -35.28 -14.06 5.69
CA PRO A 401 -35.45 -12.61 5.62
C PRO A 401 -36.77 -12.22 6.30
N PRO A 402 -36.93 -11.02 6.89
CA PRO A 402 -38.26 -10.57 7.29
C PRO A 402 -39.11 -10.45 6.03
N ASP A 403 -40.23 -11.17 6.01
CA ASP A 403 -41.25 -11.07 4.97
C ASP A 403 -41.69 -9.62 4.82
N LEU A 404 -41.23 -9.01 3.74
CA LEU A 404 -41.63 -7.68 3.30
C LEU A 404 -42.67 -7.90 2.21
N LEU A 405 -43.84 -8.41 2.60
CA LEU A 405 -45.09 -8.40 1.82
C LEU A 405 -46.20 -9.09 2.64
N ASP A 406 -46.88 -8.32 3.49
CA ASP A 406 -48.30 -8.57 3.71
C ASP A 406 -49.04 -7.22 3.73
N ARG A 407 -49.16 -6.65 2.53
CA ARG A 407 -50.08 -5.54 2.27
C ARG A 407 -51.37 -6.15 1.75
N ASN A 408 -52.23 -6.57 2.67
CA ASN A 408 -53.63 -6.80 2.35
C ASN A 408 -54.55 -5.92 3.17
N ILE A 409 -55.43 -5.29 2.42
CA ILE A 409 -56.43 -4.29 2.73
C ILE A 409 -57.60 -4.98 3.44
N ASN A 410 -57.97 -4.55 4.66
CA ASN A 410 -59.30 -4.03 4.98
C ASN A 410 -59.58 -3.86 6.49
N GLU A 411 -60.34 -2.80 6.75
CA GLU A 411 -61.21 -2.54 7.91
C GLU A 411 -60.61 -2.09 9.25
N SER A 412 -60.71 -0.77 9.46
CA SER A 412 -60.94 -0.17 10.79
C SER A 412 -62.33 -0.56 11.33
N PRO A 413 -62.57 -0.53 12.65
CA PRO A 413 -63.03 0.76 13.21
C PRO A 413 -62.54 1.11 14.62
N ARG A 414 -62.27 2.41 14.78
CA ARG A 414 -62.68 3.31 15.87
C ARG A 414 -62.40 2.92 17.35
N GLN A 415 -61.52 3.76 17.93
CA GLN A 415 -61.83 4.68 19.05
C GLN A 415 -61.91 4.08 20.47
N LYS A 416 -60.92 4.41 21.32
CA LYS A 416 -61.14 5.14 22.58
C LYS A 416 -59.84 5.65 23.21
N VAL A 417 -59.97 6.87 23.71
CA VAL A 417 -59.00 7.75 24.36
C VAL A 417 -58.77 7.32 25.81
N ALA A 418 -57.53 7.45 26.29
CA ALA A 418 -57.13 8.17 27.53
C ALA A 418 -55.89 7.54 28.20
N CYS A 419 -54.77 8.29 28.21
CA CYS A 419 -53.75 8.21 29.25
C CYS A 419 -54.19 9.09 30.44
N PRO A 420 -53.67 8.86 31.67
CA PRO A 420 -52.49 9.65 32.08
C PRO A 420 -51.50 8.93 33.03
N ARG A 421 -50.23 8.92 32.60
CA ARG A 421 -49.03 9.53 33.25
C ARG A 421 -48.92 9.53 34.79
N LYS A 422 -47.86 8.90 35.33
CA LYS A 422 -46.67 9.55 35.96
C LYS A 422 -45.71 8.53 36.61
N SER A 423 -44.47 8.46 36.12
CA SER A 423 -43.26 8.75 36.92
C SER A 423 -42.03 8.84 36.00
N LEU A 424 -41.33 9.96 36.11
CA LEU A 424 -40.09 10.36 35.44
C LEU A 424 -38.96 9.35 35.64
N THR A 425 -38.16 9.11 34.60
CA THR A 425 -36.68 9.28 34.65
C THR A 425 -36.10 9.44 33.24
N GLN A 426 -35.57 10.64 33.02
CA GLN A 426 -34.49 11.11 32.14
C GLN A 426 -34.01 10.22 30.97
N GLN A 427 -34.16 10.80 29.77
CA GLN A 427 -33.51 10.39 28.52
C GLN A 427 -32.00 10.71 28.53
N PRO A 428 -31.19 9.91 27.84
CA PRO A 428 -30.15 10.43 26.96
C PRO A 428 -30.50 10.17 25.50
N TRP A 429 -30.26 11.18 24.67
CA TRP A 429 -30.58 11.22 23.24
C TRP A 429 -30.16 9.97 22.44
N ALA A 430 -31.13 9.42 21.73
CA ALA A 430 -30.92 8.41 20.69
C ALA A 430 -30.29 9.07 19.46
N CYS A 431 -29.04 8.73 19.16
CA CYS A 431 -28.45 8.97 17.85
C CYS A 431 -28.80 7.78 16.94
N THR A 432 -29.73 8.04 16.02
CA THR A 432 -30.10 7.15 14.93
C THR A 432 -28.88 6.76 14.08
N SER A 433 -28.56 5.47 14.04
CA SER A 433 -27.74 4.88 13.00
C SER A 433 -28.31 3.48 12.73
N HIS A 434 -28.69 3.27 11.48
CA HIS A 434 -29.38 2.08 10.98
C HIS A 434 -28.59 0.81 11.32
N ALA A 435 -29.07 0.08 12.33
CA ALA A 435 -28.46 -1.18 12.76
C ALA A 435 -28.72 -2.26 11.69
N LEU A 436 -27.64 -2.68 11.02
CA LEU A 436 -27.56 -3.98 10.36
C LEU A 436 -28.10 -5.07 11.31
N PRO A 437 -28.92 -6.02 10.85
CA PRO A 437 -29.46 -7.06 11.73
C PRO A 437 -28.32 -7.93 12.25
N LEU A 438 -27.98 -7.75 13.53
CA LEU A 438 -27.02 -8.53 14.29
C LEU A 438 -27.58 -9.96 14.45
N LYS A 439 -27.10 -10.91 13.65
CA LYS A 439 -27.50 -12.31 13.77
C LYS A 439 -26.30 -13.10 14.27
N ARG A 440 -26.38 -13.66 15.49
CA ARG A 440 -25.32 -14.53 16.04
C ARG A 440 -25.20 -15.77 15.16
N ILE A 441 -24.12 -15.86 14.40
CA ILE A 441 -23.79 -17.05 13.61
C ILE A 441 -22.94 -17.92 14.52
N THR A 442 -23.60 -18.85 15.22
CA THR A 442 -23.04 -19.90 16.09
C THR A 442 -22.18 -19.45 17.29
N GLY A 443 -22.52 -19.93 18.49
CA GLY A 443 -21.59 -20.00 19.62
C GLY A 443 -21.03 -18.68 20.18
N GLY A 444 -21.69 -17.54 19.97
CA GLY A 444 -21.27 -16.25 20.55
C GLY A 444 -20.43 -15.35 19.64
N ILE A 445 -20.14 -15.77 18.40
CA ILE A 445 -19.45 -14.91 17.43
C ILE A 445 -20.46 -13.92 16.83
N ASN A 446 -20.24 -12.63 17.07
CA ASN A 446 -20.98 -11.56 16.41
C ASN A 446 -20.53 -11.49 14.95
N GLY A 447 -21.45 -11.62 13.98
CA GLY A 447 -21.11 -11.59 12.56
C GLY A 447 -22.33 -11.54 11.65
N GLY A 448 -22.10 -11.48 10.35
CA GLY A 448 -23.17 -11.48 9.35
C GLY A 448 -22.69 -12.01 8.00
N LEU A 449 -23.61 -12.66 7.28
CA LEU A 449 -23.35 -13.18 5.94
C LEU A 449 -23.38 -12.07 4.89
N ILE A 450 -22.44 -12.15 3.95
CA ILE A 450 -22.24 -11.17 2.88
C ILE A 450 -22.74 -11.76 1.56
N ASN A 451 -23.91 -11.30 1.13
CA ASN A 451 -24.54 -11.62 -0.14
C ASN A 451 -24.63 -10.36 -1.00
N ASN A 452 -24.95 -10.51 -2.29
CA ASN A 452 -25.11 -9.39 -3.24
C ASN A 452 -26.05 -8.28 -2.74
N THR A 453 -27.00 -8.60 -1.87
CA THR A 453 -27.90 -7.64 -1.22
C THR A 453 -27.28 -6.99 0.02
N THR A 454 -26.58 -7.73 0.87
CA THR A 454 -26.06 -7.23 2.16
C THR A 454 -24.77 -6.43 2.02
N VAL A 455 -23.98 -6.64 0.94
CA VAL A 455 -22.74 -5.88 0.64
C VAL A 455 -22.96 -4.36 0.64
N LYS A 456 -24.14 -3.91 0.18
CA LYS A 456 -24.45 -2.48 0.08
C LYS A 456 -24.47 -1.77 1.44
N PHE A 457 -24.70 -2.53 2.51
CA PHE A 457 -24.82 -2.01 3.87
C PHE A 457 -23.51 -2.10 4.67
N LEU A 458 -22.41 -2.60 4.09
CA LEU A 458 -21.11 -2.61 4.75
C LEU A 458 -20.62 -1.17 4.94
N ASP A 459 -20.29 -0.80 6.17
CA ASP A 459 -19.71 0.49 6.49
C ASP A 459 -18.24 0.55 6.05
N PHE A 460 -17.86 1.65 5.40
CA PHE A 460 -16.46 1.90 5.07
C PHE A 460 -16.14 3.38 5.25
N LYS A 461 -14.95 3.67 5.79
CA LYS A 461 -14.43 5.03 5.93
C LYS A 461 -13.60 5.38 4.70
N ARG A 462 -13.79 6.59 4.17
CA ARG A 462 -12.92 7.17 3.13
C ARG A 462 -11.84 7.99 3.81
N ASP A 463 -10.61 7.54 3.76
CA ASP A 463 -9.47 8.25 4.33
C ASP A 463 -9.04 9.43 3.45
N PHE A 464 -8.49 10.49 4.06
CA PHE A 464 -7.94 11.66 3.36
C PHE A 464 -6.82 11.31 2.37
N ALA A 465 -6.18 10.14 2.53
CA ALA A 465 -5.18 9.59 1.64
C ALA A 465 -5.76 8.99 0.33
N PHE A 466 -7.06 9.20 0.04
CA PHE A 466 -7.73 8.71 -1.15
C PHE A 466 -6.97 8.86 -2.49
N PRO A 467 -6.33 10.00 -2.81
CA PRO A 467 -5.57 10.12 -4.07
C PRO A 467 -4.39 9.14 -4.16
N LEU A 468 -3.77 8.76 -3.04
CA LEU A 468 -2.69 7.78 -3.03
C LEU A 468 -3.18 6.38 -3.40
N TYR A 469 -4.45 6.03 -3.14
CA TYR A 469 -5.04 4.75 -3.56
C TYR A 469 -5.24 4.63 -5.09
N ILE A 470 -5.18 5.74 -5.82
CA ILE A 470 -5.20 5.73 -7.29
C ILE A 470 -3.85 5.22 -7.80
N LEU A 471 -2.74 5.65 -7.20
CA LEU A 471 -1.40 5.17 -7.53
C LEU A 471 -1.12 3.78 -6.97
N LEU A 472 -1.40 3.58 -5.67
CA LEU A 472 -1.08 2.36 -4.94
C LEU A 472 -2.28 1.42 -4.91
N HIS A 473 -2.25 0.42 -5.79
CA HIS A 473 -3.27 -0.63 -5.76
C HIS A 473 -2.78 -1.96 -6.29
N ASN A 474 -3.33 -3.01 -5.70
CA ASN A 474 -3.13 -4.36 -6.19
C ASN A 474 -3.94 -4.56 -7.49
N SER A 475 -3.24 -4.91 -8.57
CA SER A 475 -3.81 -5.17 -9.90
C SER A 475 -3.72 -6.66 -10.26
N ARG A 476 -4.42 -7.05 -11.32
CA ARG A 476 -4.25 -8.37 -11.95
C ARG A 476 -2.87 -8.46 -12.64
N PRO A 477 -2.29 -9.67 -12.76
CA PRO A 477 -1.03 -9.86 -13.46
C PRO A 477 -1.24 -9.74 -14.98
N VAL A 478 -0.19 -9.32 -15.69
CA VAL A 478 -0.24 -8.99 -17.14
C VAL A 478 0.51 -10.03 -17.98
N GLY A 479 1.37 -10.85 -17.36
CA GLY A 479 2.36 -11.66 -18.07
C GLY A 479 3.49 -10.79 -18.63
N ARG A 480 4.60 -11.39 -19.10
CA ARG A 480 5.81 -10.71 -19.62
C ARG A 480 6.70 -10.04 -18.55
N GLN A 481 7.19 -10.83 -17.61
CA GLN A 481 8.03 -10.37 -16.51
C GLN A 481 9.31 -9.65 -16.97
N ASP A 482 10.03 -10.17 -17.97
CA ASP A 482 11.33 -9.63 -18.36
C ASP A 482 11.21 -8.26 -19.06
N SER A 483 10.24 -8.11 -19.96
CA SER A 483 9.97 -6.82 -20.61
C SER A 483 9.54 -5.75 -19.61
N LEU A 484 8.69 -6.14 -18.64
CA LEU A 484 8.23 -5.22 -17.60
C LEU A 484 9.38 -4.78 -16.68
N GLN A 485 10.27 -5.71 -16.32
CA GLN A 485 11.45 -5.39 -15.50
C GLN A 485 12.41 -4.45 -16.22
N LEU A 486 12.67 -4.66 -17.51
CA LEU A 486 13.48 -3.74 -18.32
C LEU A 486 12.85 -2.34 -18.37
N LEU A 487 11.54 -2.26 -18.55
CA LEU A 487 10.83 -0.99 -18.58
C LEU A 487 10.91 -0.26 -17.23
N ILE A 488 10.80 -1.00 -16.12
CA ILE A 488 11.00 -0.44 -14.77
C ILE A 488 12.43 0.07 -14.58
N THR A 489 13.46 -0.65 -15.06
CA THR A 489 14.85 -0.15 -14.98
C THR A 489 15.08 1.13 -15.78
N ILE A 490 14.52 1.24 -16.99
CA ILE A 490 14.59 2.46 -17.80
C ILE A 490 13.92 3.62 -17.06
N MET A 491 12.76 3.37 -16.46
CA MET A 491 12.02 4.40 -15.73
C MET A 491 12.75 4.86 -14.47
N ILE A 492 13.26 3.95 -13.64
CA ILE A 492 14.02 4.28 -12.42
C ILE A 492 15.22 5.19 -12.75
N LEU A 493 15.93 4.91 -13.85
CA LEU A 493 17.05 5.73 -14.29
C LEU A 493 16.61 7.09 -14.83
N SER A 494 15.51 7.11 -15.59
CA SER A 494 14.94 8.34 -16.14
C SER A 494 14.41 9.26 -15.03
N ASP A 495 13.77 8.69 -14.03
CA ASP A 495 13.32 9.37 -12.81
C ASP A 495 14.50 9.97 -12.05
N LEU A 496 15.57 9.20 -11.82
CA LEU A 496 16.79 9.73 -11.20
C LEU A 496 17.40 10.88 -12.02
N ALA A 497 17.47 10.76 -13.35
CA ALA A 497 18.02 11.82 -14.20
C ALA A 497 17.18 13.09 -14.11
N VAL A 498 15.85 13.00 -14.21
CA VAL A 498 14.95 14.16 -14.13
C VAL A 498 14.93 14.76 -12.73
N THR A 499 14.97 13.97 -11.66
CA THR A 499 15.09 14.49 -10.28
C THR A 499 16.38 15.26 -10.08
N LEU A 500 17.51 14.80 -10.62
CA LEU A 500 18.78 15.52 -10.55
C LEU A 500 18.72 16.85 -11.33
N LEU A 501 18.15 16.86 -12.54
CA LEU A 501 17.96 18.09 -13.32
C LEU A 501 17.05 19.08 -12.60
N LEU A 502 15.97 18.60 -11.98
CA LEU A 502 15.06 19.41 -11.16
C LEU A 502 15.80 20.04 -9.97
N LEU A 503 16.57 19.25 -9.23
CA LEU A 503 17.34 19.74 -8.08
C LEU A 503 18.38 20.78 -8.49
N ILE A 504 19.07 20.56 -9.61
CA ILE A 504 20.00 21.55 -10.18
C ILE A 504 19.24 22.84 -10.52
N GLN A 505 18.09 22.74 -11.19
CA GLN A 505 17.26 23.90 -11.54
C GLN A 505 16.90 24.72 -10.29
N PHE A 506 16.35 24.08 -9.24
CA PHE A 506 15.94 24.77 -8.02
C PHE A 506 17.12 25.32 -7.20
N TYR A 507 18.27 24.64 -7.21
CA TYR A 507 19.49 25.13 -6.57
C TYR A 507 19.94 26.47 -7.15
N TRP A 508 19.92 26.61 -8.47
CA TRP A 508 20.30 27.85 -9.15
C TRP A 508 19.28 28.97 -8.96
N ILE A 509 17.99 28.64 -8.83
CA ILE A 509 16.94 29.62 -8.54
C ILE A 509 17.12 30.19 -7.14
N SER A 510 17.08 29.33 -6.12
CA SER A 510 17.14 29.71 -4.72
C SER A 510 17.58 28.54 -3.84
N LEU A 511 18.60 28.76 -3.00
CA LEU A 511 19.03 27.76 -2.01
C LEU A 511 17.88 27.37 -1.07
N GLY A 512 17.01 28.32 -0.70
CA GLY A 512 15.85 28.06 0.14
C GLY A 512 14.82 27.15 -0.53
N ALA A 513 14.56 27.35 -1.83
CA ALA A 513 13.63 26.51 -2.59
C ALA A 513 14.19 25.09 -2.78
N PHE A 514 15.49 24.98 -3.07
CA PHE A 514 16.20 23.70 -3.12
C PHE A 514 16.08 22.93 -1.80
N LEU A 515 16.37 23.58 -0.67
CA LEU A 515 16.25 22.96 0.65
C LEU A 515 14.81 22.58 0.98
N ALA A 516 13.82 23.42 0.62
CA ALA A 516 12.41 23.11 0.85
C ALA A 516 11.96 21.85 0.08
N VAL A 517 12.31 21.76 -1.21
CA VAL A 517 11.98 20.59 -2.05
C VAL A 517 12.68 19.32 -1.55
N LEU A 518 13.92 19.44 -1.05
CA LEU A 518 14.70 18.28 -0.58
C LEU A 518 14.30 17.82 0.83
N LEU A 519 13.95 18.74 1.73
CA LEU A 519 13.82 18.47 3.17
C LEU A 519 12.38 18.36 3.68
N ILE A 520 11.34 18.70 2.90
CA ILE A 520 9.95 18.58 3.36
C ILE A 520 9.61 17.14 3.80
N LEU A 521 10.01 16.17 2.98
CA LEU A 521 10.14 14.77 3.37
C LEU A 521 11.56 14.38 2.98
N PRO A 522 12.49 14.31 3.95
CA PRO A 522 13.89 14.06 3.65
C PRO A 522 14.02 12.70 2.96
N LEU A 523 14.93 12.64 1.99
CA LEU A 523 15.26 11.44 1.20
C LEU A 523 14.17 10.96 0.23
N SER A 524 12.92 11.44 0.29
CA SER A 524 11.81 10.87 -0.50
C SER A 524 11.98 10.98 -2.02
N LEU A 525 12.72 11.98 -2.52
CA LEU A 525 13.03 12.15 -3.94
C LEU A 525 14.16 11.23 -4.41
N LEU A 526 15.14 10.94 -3.54
CA LEU A 526 16.36 10.21 -3.90
C LEU A 526 16.31 8.73 -3.51
N SER A 527 15.53 8.36 -2.50
CA SER A 527 15.36 6.98 -2.01
C SER A 527 14.58 6.03 -2.93
N PRO A 528 13.70 6.47 -3.86
CA PRO A 528 13.06 5.57 -4.82
C PRO A 528 14.09 4.84 -5.69
N PHE A 529 15.18 5.51 -6.09
CA PHE A 529 16.25 4.92 -6.89
C PHE A 529 16.93 3.71 -6.23
N PRO A 530 17.56 3.82 -5.04
CA PRO A 530 18.19 2.69 -4.37
C PRO A 530 17.16 1.64 -3.93
N ALA A 531 15.93 2.05 -3.54
CA ALA A 531 14.87 1.10 -3.20
C ALA A 531 14.43 0.27 -4.42
N GLY A 532 14.28 0.91 -5.59
CA GLY A 532 13.92 0.27 -6.84
C GLY A 532 15.01 -0.68 -7.35
N LEU A 533 16.28 -0.27 -7.30
CA LEU A 533 17.40 -1.18 -7.59
C LEU A 533 17.43 -2.36 -6.62
N ASN A 534 17.31 -2.13 -5.32
CA ASN A 534 17.30 -3.24 -4.35
C ASN A 534 16.13 -4.21 -4.59
N ALA A 535 14.94 -3.71 -4.95
CA ALA A 535 13.80 -4.55 -5.32
C ALA A 535 14.12 -5.44 -6.54
N LEU A 536 14.76 -4.89 -7.57
CA LEU A 536 15.10 -5.61 -8.81
C LEU A 536 16.23 -6.63 -8.65
N PHE A 537 17.23 -6.34 -7.82
CA PHE A 537 18.42 -7.17 -7.62
C PHE A 537 18.30 -8.17 -6.46
N SER A 538 17.31 -8.03 -5.59
CA SER A 538 17.11 -8.94 -4.46
C SER A 538 16.76 -10.38 -4.88
N LYS A 539 16.94 -11.36 -3.98
CA LYS A 539 16.52 -12.77 -4.19
C LYS A 539 15.02 -12.94 -3.95
N GLU A 540 14.41 -13.93 -4.62
CA GLU A 540 12.95 -14.19 -4.67
C GLU A 540 12.15 -13.99 -3.37
N PRO A 541 12.57 -14.50 -2.18
CA PRO A 541 11.70 -14.43 -1.00
C PRO A 541 11.49 -13.01 -0.45
N ARG A 542 12.34 -12.04 -0.78
CA ARG A 542 12.21 -10.65 -0.31
C ARG A 542 11.75 -9.68 -1.40
N ARG A 543 11.76 -10.08 -2.68
CA ARG A 543 11.47 -9.22 -3.84
C ARG A 543 10.14 -8.50 -3.72
N VAL A 544 9.09 -9.24 -3.37
CA VAL A 544 7.71 -8.72 -3.27
C VAL A 544 7.63 -7.60 -2.23
N SER A 545 8.14 -7.85 -1.03
CA SER A 545 8.14 -6.86 0.06
C SER A 545 8.98 -5.61 -0.28
N LEU A 546 10.12 -5.79 -0.95
CA LEU A 546 10.99 -4.69 -1.37
C LEU A 546 10.38 -3.87 -2.51
N ALA A 547 9.71 -4.50 -3.46
CA ALA A 547 8.98 -3.83 -4.54
C ALA A 547 7.79 -3.01 -3.99
N ARG A 548 7.08 -3.54 -2.98
CA ARG A 548 6.05 -2.82 -2.24
C ARG A 548 6.62 -1.59 -1.51
N ILE A 549 7.79 -1.72 -0.87
CA ILE A 549 8.49 -0.58 -0.24
C ILE A 549 8.93 0.46 -1.28
N TYR A 550 9.43 0.04 -2.44
CA TYR A 550 9.76 0.93 -3.55
C TYR A 550 8.53 1.74 -4.01
N ALA A 551 7.38 1.09 -4.19
CA ALA A 551 6.13 1.78 -4.54
C ALA A 551 5.72 2.82 -3.48
N LEU A 552 5.93 2.54 -2.19
CA LEU A 552 5.66 3.51 -1.13
C LEU A 552 6.59 4.74 -1.22
N TRP A 553 7.89 4.53 -1.42
CA TRP A 553 8.83 5.63 -1.63
C TRP A 553 8.44 6.47 -2.85
N ASN A 554 8.09 5.80 -3.95
CA ASN A 554 7.60 6.45 -5.15
C ASN A 554 6.37 7.33 -4.88
N ALA A 555 5.37 6.82 -4.15
CA ALA A 555 4.18 7.58 -3.79
C ALA A 555 4.49 8.74 -2.84
N THR A 556 5.39 8.57 -1.86
CA THR A 556 5.77 9.64 -0.92
C THR A 556 6.49 10.81 -1.60
N SER A 557 7.27 10.51 -2.65
CA SER A 557 8.02 11.52 -3.42
C SER A 557 7.12 12.56 -4.08
N LEU A 558 5.85 12.23 -4.36
CA LEU A 558 4.86 13.15 -4.94
C LEU A 558 4.64 14.40 -4.08
N SER A 559 4.78 14.28 -2.75
CA SER A 559 4.65 15.44 -1.86
C SER A 559 5.76 16.46 -2.11
N ASN A 560 6.99 16.01 -2.38
CA ASN A 560 8.11 16.90 -2.70
C ASN A 560 7.93 17.53 -4.09
N ILE A 561 7.34 16.80 -5.04
CA ILE A 561 6.97 17.36 -6.36
C ILE A 561 5.92 18.46 -6.19
N ALA A 562 4.91 18.25 -5.35
CA ALA A 562 3.92 19.28 -5.03
C ALA A 562 4.57 20.52 -4.40
N VAL A 563 5.55 20.35 -3.52
CA VAL A 563 6.35 21.47 -2.98
C VAL A 563 7.17 22.16 -4.07
N ALA A 564 7.76 21.41 -5.01
CA ALA A 564 8.46 22.01 -6.16
C ALA A 564 7.52 22.90 -7.00
N PHE A 565 6.27 22.47 -7.22
CA PHE A 565 5.25 23.30 -7.85
C PHE A 565 4.96 24.56 -7.04
N ILE A 566 4.74 24.45 -5.73
CA ILE A 566 4.47 25.60 -4.85
C ILE A 566 5.66 26.58 -4.86
N CYS A 567 6.89 26.09 -4.72
CA CYS A 567 8.09 26.91 -4.79
C CYS A 567 8.23 27.62 -6.14
N GLY A 568 7.93 26.93 -7.24
CA GLY A 568 7.90 27.53 -8.58
C GLY A 568 6.86 28.63 -8.69
N ILE A 569 5.62 28.39 -8.23
CA ILE A 569 4.56 29.41 -8.20
C ILE A 569 4.97 30.60 -7.33
N VAL A 570 5.61 30.37 -6.19
CA VAL A 570 6.02 31.46 -5.29
C VAL A 570 7.11 32.32 -5.94
N HIS A 571 8.14 31.71 -6.53
CA HIS A 571 9.26 32.46 -7.11
C HIS A 571 8.91 33.15 -8.43
N TYR A 572 8.14 32.49 -9.30
CA TYR A 572 7.82 33.02 -10.63
C TYR A 572 6.46 33.71 -10.68
N GLY A 573 5.46 33.21 -9.93
CA GLY A 573 4.12 33.78 -9.89
C GLY A 573 4.01 35.09 -9.11
N PHE A 574 4.70 35.26 -7.98
CA PHE A 574 4.68 36.55 -7.26
C PHE A 574 5.50 37.64 -7.95
N SER A 575 6.49 37.27 -8.76
CA SER A 575 7.24 38.21 -9.60
C SER A 575 6.36 38.87 -10.67
N ALA A 576 5.25 38.24 -11.08
CA ALA A 576 4.28 38.79 -12.03
C ALA A 576 3.37 39.90 -11.44
N PHE A 577 3.32 40.04 -10.10
CA PHE A 577 2.50 41.04 -9.41
C PHE A 577 3.27 42.33 -9.05
N GLN A 578 4.56 42.43 -9.39
CA GLN A 578 5.32 43.67 -9.22
C GLN A 578 4.93 44.71 -10.29
N PRO A 579 4.76 46.00 -9.93
CA PRO A 579 4.37 47.04 -10.88
C PRO A 579 5.43 47.22 -11.99
N PRO A 580 4.99 47.53 -13.23
CA PRO A 580 5.83 47.57 -14.43
C PRO A 580 6.71 48.85 -14.50
N ASP A 581 7.27 49.31 -13.39
CA ASP A 581 8.07 50.54 -13.36
C ASP A 581 9.52 50.33 -13.82
N LYS A 582 9.87 49.11 -14.26
CA LYS A 582 11.18 48.77 -14.82
C LYS A 582 11.02 47.95 -16.10
N PRO A 583 11.72 48.28 -17.20
CA PRO A 583 11.73 47.46 -18.43
C PRO A 583 12.19 46.01 -18.20
N SER A 584 12.85 45.74 -17.06
CA SER A 584 13.20 44.39 -16.60
C SER A 584 11.99 43.51 -16.24
N ALA A 585 10.85 44.09 -15.83
CA ALA A 585 9.67 43.31 -15.40
C ALA A 585 8.91 42.69 -16.58
N LEU A 586 8.93 43.34 -17.76
CA LEU A 586 8.29 42.84 -18.98
C LEU A 586 9.11 41.71 -19.62
N ASN A 587 10.45 41.77 -19.53
CA ASN A 587 11.35 40.75 -20.09
C ASN A 587 11.45 39.49 -19.22
N ILE A 588 11.37 39.61 -17.89
CA ILE A 588 11.25 38.44 -16.98
C ILE A 588 9.96 37.65 -17.25
N ARG A 589 8.89 38.33 -17.68
CA ARG A 589 7.56 37.75 -17.91
C ARG A 589 7.43 36.93 -19.20
N ARG A 590 8.36 37.03 -20.16
CA ARG A 590 8.17 36.51 -21.52
C ARG A 590 8.84 35.16 -21.82
N ASP A 591 9.82 34.71 -21.02
CA ASP A 591 10.57 33.46 -21.27
C ASP A 591 10.80 32.54 -20.04
N ASP A 592 10.50 32.98 -18.82
CA ASP A 592 10.61 32.12 -17.62
C ASP A 592 9.44 31.13 -17.46
N ASP A 593 8.65 30.93 -18.52
CA ASP A 593 7.40 30.15 -18.55
C ASP A 593 7.59 28.63 -18.46
N ILE A 594 8.81 28.08 -18.40
CA ILE A 594 9.07 26.62 -18.50
C ILE A 594 9.44 25.99 -17.14
N TRP A 595 9.38 26.72 -16.03
CA TRP A 595 9.75 26.19 -14.69
C TRP A 595 8.93 24.96 -14.26
N TRP A 596 7.70 24.80 -14.77
CA TRP A 596 6.80 23.70 -14.45
C TRP A 596 7.06 22.42 -15.27
N LEU A 597 7.94 22.46 -16.29
CA LEU A 597 8.17 21.34 -17.19
C LEU A 597 8.81 20.13 -16.48
N LEU A 598 9.91 20.33 -15.73
CA LEU A 598 10.55 19.22 -15.01
C LEU A 598 9.64 18.62 -13.92
N PRO A 599 8.95 19.42 -13.07
CA PRO A 599 7.95 18.88 -12.14
C PRO A 599 6.83 18.08 -12.80
N THR A 600 6.32 18.51 -13.97
CA THR A 600 5.25 17.79 -14.68
C THR A 600 5.75 16.47 -15.29
N ILE A 601 6.92 16.46 -15.92
CA ILE A 601 7.56 15.23 -16.43
C ILE A 601 7.76 14.24 -15.29
N LEU A 602 8.27 14.71 -14.15
CA LEU A 602 8.50 13.87 -12.99
C LEU A 602 7.19 13.29 -12.45
N LEU A 603 6.13 14.10 -12.33
CA LEU A 603 4.79 13.62 -11.93
C LEU A 603 4.27 12.51 -12.86
N LEU A 604 4.49 12.65 -14.17
CA LEU A 604 4.12 11.63 -15.16
C LEU A 604 4.94 10.35 -15.00
N PHE A 605 6.26 10.46 -14.87
CA PHE A 605 7.13 9.30 -14.64
C PHE A 605 6.73 8.55 -13.37
N LYS A 606 6.56 9.25 -12.24
CA LYS A 606 6.11 8.65 -10.97
C LYS A 606 4.77 7.92 -11.10
N SER A 607 3.83 8.48 -11.87
CA SER A 607 2.52 7.88 -12.11
C SER A 607 2.59 6.61 -12.97
N ILE A 608 3.42 6.63 -14.00
CA ILE A 608 3.67 5.48 -14.88
C ILE A 608 4.44 4.37 -14.12
N GLU A 609 5.46 4.75 -13.35
CA GLU A 609 6.23 3.84 -12.50
C GLU A 609 5.33 3.12 -11.51
N ALA A 610 4.42 3.84 -10.83
CA ALA A 610 3.49 3.21 -9.91
C ALA A 610 2.65 2.11 -10.59
N ARG A 611 2.24 2.29 -11.85
CA ARG A 611 1.50 1.28 -12.61
C ARG A 611 2.36 0.07 -12.96
N PHE A 612 3.57 0.28 -13.47
CA PHE A 612 4.47 -0.82 -13.82
C PHE A 612 4.88 -1.63 -12.59
N VAL A 613 5.12 -0.96 -11.46
CA VAL A 613 5.45 -1.62 -10.20
C VAL A 613 4.27 -2.44 -9.69
N ASN A 614 3.03 -1.93 -9.77
CA ASN A 614 1.85 -2.70 -9.41
C ASN A 614 1.70 -3.97 -10.26
N TRP A 615 1.93 -3.89 -11.57
CA TRP A 615 1.95 -5.07 -12.45
C TRP A 615 3.10 -6.01 -12.13
N HIS A 616 4.27 -5.48 -11.74
CA HIS A 616 5.42 -6.31 -11.39
C HIS A 616 5.17 -7.09 -10.10
N ILE A 617 4.64 -6.43 -9.08
CA ILE A 617 4.20 -7.08 -7.83
C ILE A 617 3.06 -8.07 -8.13
N ALA A 618 2.20 -7.78 -9.12
CA ALA A 618 1.16 -8.71 -9.55
C ALA A 618 1.74 -10.03 -10.06
N ASN A 619 2.67 -9.95 -11.01
CA ASN A 619 3.34 -11.11 -11.59
C ASN A 619 4.21 -11.89 -10.58
N LEU A 620 4.82 -11.21 -9.58
CA LEU A 620 5.65 -11.88 -8.58
C LEU A 620 4.85 -12.69 -7.55
N GLU A 621 3.62 -12.27 -7.25
CA GLU A 621 2.78 -12.94 -6.25
C GLU A 621 1.83 -13.96 -6.87
N ILE A 622 1.54 -13.86 -8.18
CA ILE A 622 0.70 -14.81 -8.91
C ILE A 622 1.48 -15.30 -10.13
N GLU A 623 2.04 -16.50 -10.00
CA GLU A 623 2.76 -17.18 -11.08
C GLU A 623 1.80 -17.93 -12.03
N ASP A 624 0.72 -18.49 -11.47
CA ASP A 624 -0.29 -19.23 -12.23
C ASP A 624 -1.42 -18.32 -12.74
N PHE A 625 -1.41 -18.07 -14.05
CA PHE A 625 -2.41 -17.22 -14.72
C PHE A 625 -3.75 -17.92 -14.93
N SER A 626 -3.81 -19.25 -14.87
CA SER A 626 -5.06 -20.02 -15.00
C SER A 626 -6.06 -19.70 -13.89
N LEU A 627 -5.57 -19.14 -12.76
CA LEU A 627 -6.40 -18.69 -11.64
C LEU A 627 -7.42 -17.60 -12.02
N PHE A 628 -7.22 -16.89 -13.14
CA PHE A 628 -8.14 -15.87 -13.64
C PHE A 628 -9.02 -16.37 -14.79
N CYS A 629 -9.07 -17.68 -15.05
CA CYS A 629 -9.93 -18.24 -16.08
C CYS A 629 -11.40 -17.92 -15.77
N PRO A 630 -12.18 -17.38 -16.72
CA PRO A 630 -13.59 -17.06 -16.50
C PRO A 630 -14.50 -18.29 -16.53
N ASP A 631 -14.02 -19.38 -17.15
CA ASP A 631 -14.75 -20.62 -17.29
C ASP A 631 -14.41 -21.57 -16.12
N PRO A 632 -15.40 -21.95 -15.29
CA PRO A 632 -15.15 -22.79 -14.11
C PRO A 632 -14.58 -24.16 -14.49
N ASP A 633 -15.07 -24.78 -15.57
CA ASP A 633 -14.62 -26.12 -15.94
C ASP A 633 -13.15 -26.10 -16.37
N ALA A 634 -12.74 -25.08 -17.12
CA ALA A 634 -11.35 -24.86 -17.50
C ALA A 634 -10.45 -24.51 -16.30
N PHE A 635 -10.95 -23.79 -15.30
CA PHE A 635 -10.20 -23.49 -14.06
C PHE A 635 -9.85 -24.77 -13.29
N TRP A 636 -10.78 -25.71 -13.20
CA TRP A 636 -10.62 -26.97 -12.46
C TRP A 636 -9.90 -28.06 -13.28
N ALA A 637 -10.05 -28.06 -14.60
CA ALA A 637 -9.35 -28.99 -15.49
C ALA A 637 -7.85 -28.66 -15.67
N HIS A 638 -7.41 -27.47 -15.27
CA HIS A 638 -6.01 -27.08 -15.39
C HIS A 638 -5.15 -27.80 -14.34
N GLU A 639 -4.41 -28.82 -14.79
CA GLU A 639 -3.27 -29.33 -14.06
C GLU A 639 -2.08 -28.39 -14.29
N PRO A 640 -1.47 -27.83 -13.23
CA PRO A 640 -0.26 -27.03 -13.40
C PRO A 640 0.79 -27.92 -14.06
N SER A 641 1.30 -27.49 -15.23
CA SER A 641 2.39 -28.17 -15.92
C SER A 641 3.59 -28.24 -14.96
N SER A 642 3.93 -29.47 -14.57
CA SER A 642 5.05 -29.82 -13.69
C SER A 642 6.38 -29.32 -14.19
#